data_AF-A0A6N8WAU3-F1
#
_entry.id   AF-A0A6N8WAU3-F1
#
_cell.length_a   1.000
_cell.length_b   1.000
_cell.length_c   1.000
_cell.angle_alpha   90.00
_cell.angle_beta   90.00
_cell.angle_gamma   90.00
#
_symmetry.space_group_name_H-M   'P 1'
#
loop_
_entity.id
_entity.type
_entity.pdbx_description
1 polymer ?
#
loop_
_entity_poly.entity_id
_entity_poly.type
_entity_poly.pdbx_seq_one_letter_code
_entity_poly.pdbx_strand_id
1 'polypeptide(L)'
;MTIQTTSELNRERLHELLNVNLDARRYFYAKADERRLDWLWDNGFLDPIKEEDPTLKGYRPPELDYLVRMAEICPVKVVDIMLDVPISTDSRSQQAAYQFLRICRILPPDQLARVVEKIRSERWVPLLAEEDRSVFAFEEMLKKLAASEDYRGMVALTGAVLAVRSKEELADQHLYVKSPFYFDHLLVTGVFERLAAIDPGYAEDAFALVTEVMAEVVLLGAEKDDRDREPMSNLDSLEQRIHSLKSDTTVFEVHDRFSLLNVDFFELEPGKGKLPSHQRDVRELVAVVKILADRLIGEEGADQNSARKIYDTYVETLPDNSVTWRFRLYVWSLWPQAFGKELRSAFFRLFEVARPHEIMRWREFQKSLRKGFPFMSVEDKRNFVQRTIEMYSQGADYEKDSGSHILSLILPFLRENPDLEEQATTDCFQLDPDYEPQPVTSNVGEFREVFPQTPITTEEFGQLTITEIATKLRKEWTPEKLYELKSIDDTYDPLNASGVGNLIKNDMPSRLQQYIDGAKQFFNRGLLDPHYTYEYLSGIEKTIREHRETALETNWDGVIDLLEEIRASGENTPFARGGNKFDDFWHAGWDAVHLVATDVLRDLFTERDGQALIHLGKYREQSLKTISYLLTHPQPSPEDEQDETPRGALAIRAMERDPEYRWLTDPLSSAIQTVRGRAFETLVLFAECDGPHLRDDVKQVYEHMIQKEGTRALMSMAGQFLPNFYFREKDWIRKLLPQIFSQEPEKKRLYTAAWEGYLTNGLYHEMFTDPEIQKLYDRGLALTSDDYPRHQNYVTNPDEGIAEHLALAFMYCDEEFGFDHPLFQAFWAKGNPKQHTHFVSFLGQEFVFRSDMHDFFKVHPEGKQRLRDFWVWLIKNHNNPETFREFGLWINLKKEIFEPAWLAQRVKATLEKSEGVLKSENDLRESSVQLAHEASEDTLEIAQLHLLEGGVRGGKKQTVMRWDLEEMWIEAFKVLYRNPATKGETDTLINLLVLEGGQRFWPLGEIVKNN
;
A
#
# COMPACT_ATOMS: atom_id res chain seq x y z
N MET A 1 -67.61 -28.09 -22.76
CA MET A 1 -67.42 -26.67 -22.38
C MET A 1 -67.39 -26.63 -20.87
N THR A 2 -66.20 -26.78 -20.31
CA THR A 2 -65.99 -26.83 -18.87
C THR A 2 -65.85 -25.39 -18.38
N ILE A 3 -66.58 -25.05 -17.33
CA ILE A 3 -66.56 -23.73 -16.69
C ILE A 3 -65.17 -23.55 -16.05
N GLN A 4 -64.30 -22.77 -16.67
CA GLN A 4 -63.09 -22.27 -16.02
C GLN A 4 -63.53 -21.41 -14.82
N THR A 5 -62.93 -21.67 -13.66
CA THR A 5 -63.27 -20.94 -12.45
C THR A 5 -62.74 -19.50 -12.52
N THR A 6 -63.41 -18.53 -11.89
CA THR A 6 -63.00 -17.10 -11.88
C THR A 6 -61.56 -16.89 -11.40
N SER A 7 -61.03 -17.82 -10.61
CA SER A 7 -59.63 -17.88 -10.15
C SER A 7 -58.63 -18.10 -11.29
N GLU A 8 -58.91 -19.07 -12.18
CA GLU A 8 -58.05 -19.40 -13.33
C GLU A 8 -58.05 -18.27 -14.36
N LEU A 9 -59.23 -17.67 -14.60
CA LEU A 9 -59.38 -16.53 -15.52
C LEU A 9 -58.61 -15.28 -15.06
N ASN A 10 -58.44 -15.10 -13.75
CA ASN A 10 -57.67 -14.00 -13.17
C ASN A 10 -56.15 -14.26 -13.21
N ARG A 11 -55.72 -15.53 -13.14
CA ARG A 11 -54.31 -15.92 -13.25
C ARG A 11 -53.77 -15.71 -14.66
N GLU A 12 -54.46 -16.22 -15.67
CA GLU A 12 -54.04 -16.08 -17.09
C GLU A 12 -53.94 -14.60 -17.49
N ARG A 13 -54.93 -13.80 -17.10
CA ARG A 13 -54.96 -12.37 -17.39
C ARG A 13 -53.83 -11.59 -16.70
N LEU A 14 -53.44 -11.97 -15.48
CA LEU A 14 -52.30 -11.34 -14.82
C LEU A 14 -50.98 -11.73 -15.47
N HIS A 15 -50.81 -12.99 -15.91
CA HIS A 15 -49.64 -13.38 -16.71
C HIS A 15 -49.55 -12.58 -18.01
N GLU A 16 -50.66 -12.38 -18.71
CA GLU A 16 -50.71 -11.52 -19.89
C GLU A 16 -50.24 -10.11 -19.55
N LEU A 17 -50.75 -9.50 -18.46
CA LEU A 17 -50.39 -8.14 -18.03
C LEU A 17 -48.92 -7.99 -17.62
N LEU A 18 -48.36 -8.97 -16.90
CA LEU A 18 -46.96 -8.95 -16.46
C LEU A 18 -45.99 -9.24 -17.59
N ASN A 19 -46.44 -9.89 -18.67
CA ASN A 19 -45.64 -10.14 -19.86
C ASN A 19 -45.81 -9.08 -20.96
N VAL A 20 -46.61 -8.01 -20.72
CA VAL A 20 -46.78 -6.89 -21.67
C VAL A 20 -45.44 -6.22 -21.96
N ASN A 21 -44.70 -5.84 -20.91
CA ASN A 21 -43.33 -5.33 -20.98
C ASN A 21 -42.70 -5.35 -19.57
N LEU A 22 -41.39 -5.11 -19.51
CA LEU A 22 -40.65 -5.10 -18.26
C LEU A 22 -41.17 -4.09 -17.24
N ASP A 23 -41.56 -2.89 -17.68
CA ASP A 23 -42.01 -1.85 -16.76
C ASP A 23 -43.38 -2.13 -16.14
N ALA A 24 -44.30 -2.74 -16.88
CA ALA A 24 -45.58 -3.19 -16.35
C ALA A 24 -45.38 -4.24 -15.24
N ARG A 25 -44.46 -5.18 -15.48
CA ARG A 25 -44.06 -6.20 -14.51
C ARG A 25 -43.44 -5.58 -13.27
N ARG A 26 -42.48 -4.68 -13.45
CA ARG A 26 -41.82 -3.98 -12.37
C ARG A 26 -42.82 -3.13 -11.58
N TYR A 27 -43.67 -2.34 -12.23
CA TYR A 27 -44.68 -1.49 -11.59
C TYR A 27 -45.66 -2.30 -10.73
N PHE A 28 -46.11 -3.45 -11.22
CA PHE A 28 -46.96 -4.36 -10.45
C PHE A 28 -46.28 -4.77 -9.13
N TYR A 29 -45.05 -5.26 -9.19
CA TYR A 29 -44.30 -5.66 -8.01
C TYR A 29 -43.93 -4.49 -7.09
N ALA A 30 -43.87 -3.26 -7.61
CA ALA A 30 -43.71 -2.05 -6.80
C ALA A 30 -44.95 -1.72 -5.95
N LYS A 31 -46.15 -2.06 -6.45
CA LYS A 31 -47.44 -1.75 -5.80
C LYS A 31 -48.10 -2.95 -5.13
N ALA A 32 -47.63 -4.17 -5.37
CA ALA A 32 -48.05 -5.36 -4.65
C ALA A 32 -47.75 -5.21 -3.14
N ASP A 33 -48.72 -5.63 -2.32
CA ASP A 33 -48.66 -5.60 -0.86
C ASP A 33 -48.56 -7.02 -0.27
N GLU A 34 -48.34 -7.12 1.03
CA GLU A 34 -48.09 -8.39 1.74
C GLU A 34 -49.25 -9.40 1.61
N ARG A 35 -50.47 -8.90 1.36
CA ARG A 35 -51.69 -9.73 1.21
C ARG A 35 -51.67 -10.56 -0.05
N ARG A 36 -50.84 -10.20 -1.03
CA ARG A 36 -50.71 -10.90 -2.32
C ARG A 36 -49.55 -11.88 -2.34
N LEU A 37 -48.66 -11.88 -1.34
CA LEU A 37 -47.43 -12.68 -1.36
C LEU A 37 -47.71 -14.18 -1.56
N ASP A 38 -48.58 -14.78 -0.73
CA ASP A 38 -48.92 -16.22 -0.83
C ASP A 38 -49.50 -16.55 -2.20
N TRP A 39 -50.47 -15.75 -2.64
CA TRP A 39 -51.13 -15.99 -3.93
C TRP A 39 -50.16 -15.83 -5.11
N LEU A 40 -49.24 -14.86 -5.06
CA LEU A 40 -48.23 -14.66 -6.10
C LEU A 40 -47.21 -15.80 -6.13
N TRP A 41 -46.82 -16.30 -4.96
CA TRP A 41 -45.95 -17.47 -4.84
C TRP A 41 -46.63 -18.74 -5.37
N ASP A 42 -47.81 -19.08 -4.85
CA ASP A 42 -48.55 -20.30 -5.17
C ASP A 42 -48.96 -20.41 -6.64
N ASN A 43 -49.07 -19.27 -7.33
CA ASN A 43 -49.46 -19.22 -8.74
C ASN A 43 -48.28 -19.04 -9.72
N GLY A 44 -47.04 -19.06 -9.22
CA GLY A 44 -45.83 -19.04 -10.05
C GLY A 44 -45.44 -17.66 -10.58
N PHE A 45 -45.96 -16.57 -10.01
CA PHE A 45 -45.60 -15.22 -10.45
C PHE A 45 -44.19 -14.82 -10.01
N LEU A 46 -43.70 -15.42 -8.92
CA LEU A 46 -42.33 -15.27 -8.45
C LEU A 46 -41.36 -16.31 -9.04
N ASP A 47 -41.83 -17.28 -9.84
CA ASP A 47 -40.97 -18.31 -10.47
C ASP A 47 -39.77 -17.76 -11.26
N PRO A 48 -39.81 -16.55 -11.82
CA PRO A 48 -38.63 -15.99 -12.49
C PRO A 48 -37.42 -15.72 -11.58
N ILE A 49 -37.56 -15.82 -10.26
CA ILE A 49 -36.41 -15.87 -9.33
C ILE A 49 -35.75 -17.26 -9.28
N LYS A 50 -36.40 -18.29 -9.84
CA LYS A 50 -35.97 -19.70 -9.92
C LYS A 50 -35.45 -20.10 -11.32
N GLU A 51 -35.79 -19.37 -12.38
CA GLU A 51 -35.52 -19.78 -13.77
C GLU A 51 -34.15 -19.32 -14.33
N GLU A 52 -33.46 -20.23 -15.02
CA GLU A 52 -32.24 -19.97 -15.78
C GLU A 52 -32.57 -19.36 -17.16
N ASP A 53 -32.19 -18.10 -17.41
CA ASP A 53 -32.15 -17.54 -18.77
C ASP A 53 -30.78 -16.90 -19.06
N PRO A 54 -29.89 -17.60 -19.78
CA PRO A 54 -28.53 -17.13 -20.08
C PRO A 54 -28.49 -15.92 -21.03
N THR A 55 -29.62 -15.49 -21.60
CA THR A 55 -29.68 -14.33 -22.50
C THR A 55 -29.78 -12.97 -21.77
N LEU A 56 -29.98 -12.97 -20.44
CA LEU A 56 -30.32 -11.77 -19.65
C LEU A 56 -29.24 -11.40 -18.60
N LYS A 57 -27.95 -11.44 -18.96
CA LYS A 57 -26.85 -10.97 -18.09
C LYS A 57 -27.06 -9.50 -17.67
N GLY A 58 -27.09 -9.23 -16.36
CA GLY A 58 -27.25 -7.87 -15.80
C GLY A 58 -28.70 -7.45 -15.50
N TYR A 59 -29.70 -8.27 -15.82
CA TYR A 59 -31.11 -7.99 -15.55
C TYR A 59 -31.51 -8.31 -14.11
N ARG A 60 -31.90 -7.29 -13.32
CA ARG A 60 -32.46 -7.43 -11.97
C ARG A 60 -33.99 -7.66 -12.02
N PRO A 61 -34.50 -8.84 -11.57
CA PRO A 61 -35.93 -9.11 -11.57
C PRO A 61 -36.65 -8.30 -10.47
N PRO A 62 -37.73 -7.56 -10.79
CA PRO A 62 -38.50 -6.79 -9.81
C PRO A 62 -39.13 -7.63 -8.68
N GLU A 63 -39.30 -8.92 -8.90
CA GLU A 63 -39.72 -9.89 -7.89
C GLU A 63 -38.82 -9.87 -6.66
N LEU A 64 -37.50 -9.73 -6.85
CA LEU A 64 -36.54 -9.66 -5.74
C LEU A 64 -36.72 -8.36 -4.93
N ASP A 65 -37.01 -7.25 -5.60
CA ASP A 65 -37.22 -5.96 -4.92
C ASP A 65 -38.54 -5.91 -4.16
N TYR A 66 -39.55 -6.62 -4.66
CA TYR A 66 -40.76 -6.88 -3.90
C TYR A 66 -40.46 -7.69 -2.63
N LEU A 67 -39.68 -8.76 -2.72
CA LEU A 67 -39.29 -9.57 -1.54
C LEU A 67 -38.47 -8.75 -0.52
N VAL A 68 -37.58 -7.86 -0.96
CA VAL A 68 -36.83 -6.96 -0.06
C VAL A 68 -37.79 -6.09 0.76
N ARG A 69 -38.79 -5.47 0.13
CA ARG A 69 -39.79 -4.67 0.87
C ARG A 69 -40.66 -5.53 1.78
N MET A 70 -41.05 -6.72 1.30
CA MET A 70 -41.90 -7.62 2.09
C MET A 70 -41.16 -8.19 3.31
N ALA A 71 -39.83 -8.27 3.30
CA ALA A 71 -39.04 -8.78 4.42
C ALA A 71 -39.19 -7.90 5.68
N GLU A 72 -39.43 -6.58 5.52
CA GLU A 72 -39.68 -5.67 6.65
C GLU A 72 -41.07 -5.87 7.26
N ILE A 73 -42.05 -6.33 6.47
CA ILE A 73 -43.46 -6.42 6.86
C ILE A 73 -43.84 -7.84 7.31
N CYS A 74 -43.39 -8.86 6.57
CA CYS A 74 -43.74 -10.26 6.76
C CYS A 74 -42.51 -11.20 6.60
N PRO A 75 -41.47 -11.03 7.44
CA PRO A 75 -40.17 -11.70 7.29
C PRO A 75 -40.26 -13.23 7.23
N VAL A 76 -41.16 -13.85 8.00
CA VAL A 76 -41.33 -15.32 8.04
C VAL A 76 -41.62 -15.88 6.64
N LYS A 77 -42.56 -15.27 5.91
CA LYS A 77 -42.97 -15.73 4.59
C LYS A 77 -41.91 -15.48 3.54
N VAL A 78 -41.21 -14.35 3.64
CA VAL A 78 -40.09 -14.06 2.73
C VAL A 78 -38.97 -15.07 2.95
N VAL A 79 -38.68 -15.45 4.19
CA VAL A 79 -37.72 -16.53 4.48
C VAL A 79 -38.20 -17.88 3.95
N ASP A 80 -39.48 -18.23 4.06
CA ASP A 80 -40.01 -19.46 3.48
C ASP A 80 -39.76 -19.51 1.95
N ILE A 81 -40.00 -18.40 1.26
CA ILE A 81 -39.72 -18.25 -0.17
C ILE A 81 -38.22 -18.34 -0.45
N MET A 82 -37.37 -17.65 0.32
CA MET A 82 -35.92 -17.70 0.15
C MET A 82 -35.41 -19.13 0.30
N LEU A 83 -35.93 -19.90 1.26
CA LEU A 83 -35.52 -21.29 1.47
C LEU A 83 -35.85 -22.19 0.28
N ASP A 84 -36.98 -21.95 -0.39
CA ASP A 84 -37.45 -22.71 -1.56
C ASP A 84 -36.74 -22.34 -2.88
N VAL A 85 -36.02 -21.20 -2.95
CA VAL A 85 -35.34 -20.74 -4.18
C VAL A 85 -33.90 -21.26 -4.21
N PRO A 86 -33.50 -22.11 -5.16
CA PRO A 86 -32.11 -22.60 -5.25
C PRO A 86 -31.15 -21.50 -5.71
N ILE A 87 -29.97 -21.41 -5.10
CA ILE A 87 -28.86 -20.55 -5.56
C ILE A 87 -27.74 -21.42 -6.14
N SER A 88 -27.30 -21.10 -7.36
CA SER A 88 -26.25 -21.81 -8.10
C SER A 88 -25.11 -20.87 -8.57
N THR A 89 -24.12 -21.38 -9.31
CA THR A 89 -22.94 -20.62 -9.77
C THR A 89 -23.18 -19.70 -10.97
N ASP A 90 -24.43 -19.56 -11.43
CA ASP A 90 -24.77 -18.71 -12.56
C ASP A 90 -24.93 -17.22 -12.22
N SER A 91 -24.83 -16.36 -13.24
CA SER A 91 -24.85 -14.90 -13.09
C SER A 91 -26.16 -14.29 -12.56
N ARG A 92 -27.30 -15.01 -12.62
CA ARG A 92 -28.58 -14.54 -12.04
C ARG A 92 -28.77 -15.05 -10.62
N SER A 93 -28.33 -16.26 -10.30
CA SER A 93 -28.19 -16.76 -8.93
C SER A 93 -27.30 -15.85 -8.09
N GLN A 94 -26.24 -15.28 -8.68
CA GLN A 94 -25.41 -14.25 -8.04
C GLN A 94 -26.21 -13.00 -7.64
N GLN A 95 -27.14 -12.54 -8.50
CA GLN A 95 -27.99 -11.39 -8.19
C GLN A 95 -29.08 -11.72 -7.15
N ALA A 96 -29.65 -12.92 -7.21
CA ALA A 96 -30.59 -13.41 -6.20
C ALA A 96 -29.90 -13.51 -4.83
N ALA A 97 -28.70 -14.13 -4.77
CA ALA A 97 -27.87 -14.20 -3.57
C ALA A 97 -27.55 -12.81 -3.01
N TYR A 98 -27.26 -11.83 -3.86
CA TYR A 98 -26.99 -10.45 -3.43
C TYR A 98 -28.22 -9.79 -2.79
N GLN A 99 -29.41 -9.92 -3.39
CA GLN A 99 -30.63 -9.35 -2.81
C GLN A 99 -31.09 -10.09 -1.55
N PHE A 100 -30.91 -11.41 -1.53
CA PHE A 100 -31.15 -12.21 -0.34
C PHE A 100 -30.19 -11.85 0.79
N LEU A 101 -28.92 -11.57 0.49
CA LEU A 101 -27.97 -11.04 1.47
C LEU A 101 -28.44 -9.68 2.03
N ARG A 102 -28.99 -8.80 1.19
CA ARG A 102 -29.60 -7.54 1.64
C ARG A 102 -30.80 -7.78 2.55
N ILE A 103 -31.65 -8.77 2.25
CA ILE A 103 -32.75 -9.18 3.13
C ILE A 103 -32.20 -9.68 4.47
N CYS A 104 -31.17 -10.53 4.48
CA CYS A 104 -30.55 -11.03 5.71
C CYS A 104 -30.11 -9.91 6.66
N ARG A 105 -29.69 -8.76 6.14
CA ARG A 105 -29.32 -7.58 6.95
C ARG A 105 -30.49 -6.94 7.70
N ILE A 106 -31.74 -7.11 7.26
CA ILE A 106 -32.92 -6.54 7.92
C ILE A 106 -33.76 -7.59 8.66
N LEU A 107 -33.52 -8.88 8.43
CA LEU A 107 -34.25 -9.96 9.12
C LEU A 107 -34.08 -9.89 10.65
N PRO A 108 -35.13 -10.25 11.41
CA PRO A 108 -35.04 -10.60 12.82
C PRO A 108 -34.08 -11.79 13.05
N PRO A 109 -33.43 -11.91 14.22
CA PRO A 109 -32.43 -12.95 14.46
C PRO A 109 -32.95 -14.38 14.27
N ASP A 110 -34.16 -14.68 14.73
CA ASP A 110 -34.80 -16.01 14.59
C ASP A 110 -35.07 -16.39 13.12
N GLN A 111 -35.31 -15.40 12.27
CA GLN A 111 -35.51 -15.60 10.83
C GLN A 111 -34.18 -15.66 10.07
N LEU A 112 -33.19 -14.85 10.47
CA LEU A 112 -31.83 -14.92 9.94
C LEU A 112 -31.23 -16.31 10.17
N ALA A 113 -31.39 -16.88 11.37
CA ALA A 113 -30.93 -18.21 11.75
C ALA A 113 -31.36 -19.31 10.77
N ARG A 114 -32.60 -19.22 10.27
CA ARG A 114 -33.16 -20.19 9.32
C ARG A 114 -32.46 -20.18 7.97
N VAL A 115 -31.94 -19.02 7.55
CA VAL A 115 -31.32 -18.82 6.22
C VAL A 115 -29.84 -19.16 6.23
N VAL A 116 -29.17 -19.06 7.37
CA VAL A 116 -27.71 -19.29 7.48
C VAL A 116 -27.27 -20.63 6.89
N GLU A 117 -28.00 -21.71 7.19
CA GLU A 117 -27.66 -23.04 6.68
C GLU A 117 -27.67 -23.09 5.15
N LYS A 118 -28.61 -22.37 4.53
CA LYS A 118 -28.70 -22.25 3.07
C LYS A 118 -27.51 -21.49 2.49
N ILE A 119 -27.12 -20.36 3.11
CA ILE A 119 -25.95 -19.56 2.70
C ILE A 119 -24.69 -20.44 2.63
N ARG A 120 -24.52 -21.30 3.64
CA ARG A 120 -23.43 -22.26 3.72
C ARG A 120 -23.56 -23.36 2.66
N SER A 121 -24.69 -24.07 2.61
CA SER A 121 -24.86 -25.24 1.74
C SER A 121 -24.83 -24.90 0.25
N GLU A 122 -25.30 -23.71 -0.12
CA GLU A 122 -25.34 -23.24 -1.51
C GLU A 122 -24.14 -22.35 -1.88
N ARG A 123 -23.12 -22.26 -1.01
CA ARG A 123 -21.85 -21.58 -1.26
C ARG A 123 -22.00 -20.14 -1.76
N TRP A 124 -22.76 -19.30 -1.06
CA TRP A 124 -23.02 -17.92 -1.50
C TRP A 124 -21.77 -17.02 -1.48
N VAL A 125 -20.85 -17.24 -0.54
CA VAL A 125 -19.64 -16.41 -0.37
C VAL A 125 -18.76 -16.39 -1.63
N PRO A 126 -18.41 -17.54 -2.24
CA PRO A 126 -17.75 -17.58 -3.55
C PRO A 126 -18.42 -16.74 -4.64
N LEU A 127 -19.76 -16.74 -4.69
CA LEU A 127 -20.54 -15.98 -5.68
C LEU A 127 -20.46 -14.47 -5.47
N LEU A 128 -20.33 -14.05 -4.21
CA LEU A 128 -20.37 -12.64 -3.79
C LEU A 128 -18.98 -12.01 -3.66
N ALA A 129 -17.93 -12.79 -3.90
CA ALA A 129 -16.53 -12.41 -3.67
C ALA A 129 -16.02 -11.26 -4.55
N GLU A 130 -16.60 -11.05 -5.74
CA GLU A 130 -16.21 -9.96 -6.66
C GLU A 130 -16.76 -8.58 -6.26
N GLU A 131 -17.66 -8.53 -5.27
CA GLU A 131 -18.31 -7.31 -4.80
C GLU A 131 -17.80 -6.96 -3.39
N ASP A 132 -16.76 -6.12 -3.31
CA ASP A 132 -16.06 -5.73 -2.05
C ASP A 132 -17.01 -5.30 -0.91
N ARG A 133 -18.21 -4.81 -1.22
CA ARG A 133 -19.19 -4.36 -0.21
C ARG A 133 -19.96 -5.49 0.47
N SER A 134 -19.89 -6.72 -0.03
CA SER A 134 -20.62 -7.87 0.52
C SER A 134 -20.11 -8.27 1.91
N VAL A 135 -18.82 -8.03 2.20
CA VAL A 135 -18.19 -8.36 3.50
C VAL A 135 -18.87 -7.66 4.68
N PHE A 136 -19.33 -6.42 4.50
CA PHE A 136 -20.03 -5.65 5.55
C PHE A 136 -21.40 -6.23 5.90
N ALA A 137 -22.07 -6.90 4.95
CA ALA A 137 -23.34 -7.55 5.23
C ALA A 137 -23.15 -8.75 6.17
N PHE A 138 -22.08 -9.52 5.99
CA PHE A 138 -21.73 -10.64 6.86
C PHE A 138 -21.31 -10.15 8.26
N GLU A 139 -20.62 -9.01 8.37
CA GLU A 139 -20.34 -8.37 9.65
C GLU A 139 -21.63 -8.06 10.43
N GLU A 140 -22.62 -7.43 9.79
CA GLU A 140 -23.89 -7.10 10.43
C GLU A 140 -24.67 -8.37 10.85
N MET A 141 -24.68 -9.40 10.00
CA MET A 141 -25.33 -10.68 10.31
C MET A 141 -24.66 -11.39 11.50
N LEU A 142 -23.33 -11.46 11.53
CA LEU A 142 -22.57 -12.04 12.64
C LEU A 142 -22.82 -11.25 13.94
N LYS A 143 -22.87 -9.92 13.89
CA LYS A 143 -23.25 -9.07 15.03
C LYS A 143 -24.65 -9.39 15.56
N LYS A 144 -25.64 -9.57 14.67
CA LYS A 144 -27.01 -9.90 15.05
C LYS A 144 -27.11 -11.27 15.72
N LEU A 145 -26.51 -12.30 15.14
CA LEU A 145 -26.53 -13.66 15.69
C LEU A 145 -25.82 -13.73 17.04
N ALA A 146 -24.69 -13.04 17.19
CA ALA A 146 -24.00 -12.93 18.47
C ALA A 146 -24.85 -12.21 19.53
N ALA A 147 -25.49 -11.09 19.16
CA ALA A 147 -26.34 -10.32 20.07
C ALA A 147 -27.62 -11.07 20.51
N SER A 148 -28.09 -12.02 19.69
CA SER A 148 -29.22 -12.89 20.04
C SER A 148 -28.81 -14.22 20.67
N GLU A 149 -27.53 -14.42 20.97
CA GLU A 149 -26.97 -15.67 21.51
C GLU A 149 -27.26 -16.91 20.62
N ASP A 150 -27.47 -16.71 19.31
CA ASP A 150 -27.61 -17.81 18.35
C ASP A 150 -26.23 -18.27 17.87
N TYR A 151 -25.52 -18.95 18.76
CA TYR A 151 -24.16 -19.43 18.50
C TYR A 151 -24.12 -20.52 17.41
N ARG A 152 -25.18 -21.32 17.26
CA ARG A 152 -25.28 -22.32 16.20
C ARG A 152 -25.34 -21.66 14.83
N GLY A 153 -26.22 -20.66 14.67
CA GLY A 153 -26.26 -19.83 13.47
C GLY A 153 -24.94 -19.09 13.23
N MET A 154 -24.30 -18.59 14.29
CA MET A 154 -23.01 -17.90 14.17
C MET A 154 -21.90 -18.81 13.62
N VAL A 155 -21.78 -20.06 14.12
CA VAL A 155 -20.79 -21.03 13.64
C VAL A 155 -21.06 -21.38 12.18
N ALA A 156 -22.32 -21.66 11.81
CA ALA A 156 -22.68 -22.00 10.44
C ALA A 156 -22.39 -20.85 9.45
N LEU A 157 -22.69 -19.60 9.83
CA LEU A 157 -22.41 -18.44 8.99
C LEU A 157 -20.91 -18.19 8.85
N THR A 158 -20.16 -18.37 9.94
CA THR A 158 -18.71 -18.25 9.94
C THR A 158 -18.07 -19.26 8.99
N GLY A 159 -18.56 -20.50 8.95
CA GLY A 159 -18.05 -21.50 8.00
C GLY A 159 -18.30 -21.11 6.53
N ALA A 160 -19.39 -20.41 6.24
CA ALA A 160 -19.58 -19.84 4.91
C ALA A 160 -18.58 -18.71 4.61
N VAL A 161 -18.35 -17.79 5.56
CA VAL A 161 -17.44 -16.64 5.41
C VAL A 161 -15.99 -17.05 5.26
N LEU A 162 -15.57 -18.09 5.99
CA LEU A 162 -14.21 -18.64 5.94
C LEU A 162 -14.01 -19.69 4.83
N ALA A 163 -14.92 -19.74 3.83
CA ALA A 163 -14.79 -20.67 2.72
C ALA A 163 -13.44 -20.50 1.99
N VAL A 164 -12.77 -21.63 1.77
CA VAL A 164 -11.44 -21.69 1.14
C VAL A 164 -11.59 -21.84 -0.37
N ARG A 165 -10.73 -21.15 -1.14
CA ARG A 165 -10.65 -21.27 -2.60
C ARG A 165 -10.14 -22.63 -3.02
N SER A 166 -10.49 -23.09 -4.23
CA SER A 166 -9.93 -24.31 -4.80
C SER A 166 -8.50 -24.09 -5.30
N LYS A 167 -7.75 -25.18 -5.53
CA LYS A 167 -6.41 -25.10 -6.11
C LYS A 167 -6.43 -24.51 -7.52
N GLU A 168 -7.43 -24.88 -8.32
CA GLU A 168 -7.61 -24.43 -9.71
C GLU A 168 -7.83 -22.91 -9.78
N GLU A 169 -8.61 -22.34 -8.86
CA GLU A 169 -8.83 -20.89 -8.77
C GLU A 169 -7.55 -20.10 -8.43
N LEU A 170 -6.50 -20.80 -7.99
CA LEU A 170 -5.22 -20.23 -7.61
C LEU A 170 -4.06 -20.62 -8.56
N ALA A 171 -4.34 -21.30 -9.69
CA ALA A 171 -3.32 -21.90 -10.56
C ALA A 171 -2.72 -20.96 -11.62
N ASP A 172 -3.37 -19.83 -11.93
CA ASP A 172 -2.99 -18.94 -13.06
C ASP A 172 -2.03 -17.78 -12.70
N GLN A 173 -1.57 -17.68 -11.45
CA GLN A 173 -0.80 -16.51 -10.98
C GLN A 173 0.27 -16.91 -9.95
N HIS A 174 1.38 -16.16 -9.93
CA HIS A 174 2.55 -16.45 -9.10
C HIS A 174 2.20 -16.69 -7.62
N LEU A 175 2.90 -17.67 -7.04
CA LEU A 175 2.61 -18.45 -5.83
C LEU A 175 2.44 -17.68 -4.49
N TYR A 176 2.47 -16.33 -4.45
CA TYR A 176 2.66 -15.57 -3.20
C TYR A 176 1.72 -14.36 -2.96
N VAL A 177 0.65 -14.15 -3.74
CA VAL A 177 -0.05 -12.84 -3.71
C VAL A 177 -1.53 -12.89 -3.28
N LYS A 178 -2.27 -14.00 -3.47
CA LYS A 178 -3.73 -14.03 -3.21
C LYS A 178 -4.11 -14.76 -1.91
N SER A 179 -5.06 -14.21 -1.17
CA SER A 179 -5.64 -14.81 0.04
C SER A 179 -6.22 -16.21 -0.25
N PRO A 180 -6.09 -17.20 0.67
CA PRO A 180 -6.76 -18.49 0.53
C PRO A 180 -8.29 -18.39 0.65
N PHE A 181 -8.80 -17.28 1.20
CA PHE A 181 -10.24 -17.03 1.36
C PHE A 181 -10.81 -16.23 0.18
N TYR A 182 -12.14 -16.21 0.08
CA TYR A 182 -12.83 -15.44 -0.96
C TYR A 182 -12.86 -13.92 -0.71
N PHE A 183 -12.89 -13.49 0.55
CA PHE A 183 -12.78 -12.08 0.93
C PHE A 183 -11.36 -11.75 1.41
N ASP A 184 -10.88 -10.57 1.02
CA ASP A 184 -9.68 -9.95 1.58
C ASP A 184 -10.10 -9.10 2.81
N HIS A 185 -9.32 -9.12 3.90
CA HIS A 185 -9.57 -8.38 5.14
C HIS A 185 -10.74 -8.90 6.01
N LEU A 186 -10.78 -10.21 6.26
CA LEU A 186 -11.81 -10.85 7.08
C LEU A 186 -11.89 -10.29 8.51
N LEU A 187 -10.81 -9.70 9.03
CA LEU A 187 -10.80 -9.00 10.32
C LEU A 187 -11.94 -7.97 10.48
N VAL A 188 -12.35 -7.26 9.42
CA VAL A 188 -13.43 -6.25 9.47
C VAL A 188 -14.76 -6.89 9.89
N THR A 189 -14.98 -8.16 9.57
CA THR A 189 -16.21 -8.87 9.97
C THR A 189 -16.28 -9.18 11.47
N GLY A 190 -15.14 -9.09 12.18
CA GLY A 190 -15.02 -9.51 13.58
C GLY A 190 -15.23 -11.01 13.80
N VAL A 191 -15.09 -11.83 12.73
CA VAL A 191 -15.35 -13.28 12.75
C VAL A 191 -14.43 -14.03 13.71
N PHE A 192 -13.13 -13.74 13.69
CA PHE A 192 -12.14 -14.41 14.53
C PHE A 192 -12.35 -14.10 16.02
N GLU A 193 -12.60 -12.83 16.37
CA GLU A 193 -12.89 -12.41 17.74
C GLU A 193 -14.14 -13.11 18.32
N ARG A 194 -15.19 -13.26 17.50
CA ARG A 194 -16.45 -13.92 17.89
C ARG A 194 -16.30 -15.42 18.10
N LEU A 195 -15.53 -16.10 17.24
CA LEU A 195 -15.22 -17.51 17.44
C LEU A 195 -14.37 -17.74 18.69
N ALA A 196 -13.35 -16.90 18.92
CA ALA A 196 -12.51 -17.00 20.11
C ALA A 196 -13.33 -16.83 21.41
N ALA A 197 -14.28 -15.89 21.41
CA ALA A 197 -15.15 -15.56 22.53
C ALA A 197 -16.48 -16.36 22.57
N ILE A 198 -16.63 -17.43 21.78
CA ILE A 198 -17.88 -18.18 21.69
C ILE A 198 -18.27 -18.82 23.04
N ASP A 199 -19.57 -18.96 23.30
CA ASP A 199 -20.09 -19.64 24.49
C ASP A 199 -19.48 -21.05 24.67
N PRO A 200 -19.14 -21.48 25.90
CA PRO A 200 -18.54 -22.79 26.17
C PRO A 200 -19.34 -23.98 25.60
N GLY A 201 -20.67 -23.89 25.55
CA GLY A 201 -21.52 -24.95 25.00
C GLY A 201 -21.33 -25.20 23.50
N TYR A 202 -20.73 -24.25 22.77
CA TYR A 202 -20.49 -24.31 21.32
C TYR A 202 -18.99 -24.26 20.97
N ALA A 203 -18.09 -24.33 21.96
CA ALA A 203 -16.66 -24.28 21.73
C ALA A 203 -16.16 -25.48 20.90
N GLU A 204 -16.71 -26.69 21.11
CA GLU A 204 -16.36 -27.88 20.30
C GLU A 204 -16.80 -27.71 18.84
N ASP A 205 -18.01 -27.16 18.58
CA ASP A 205 -18.50 -26.90 17.22
C ASP A 205 -17.65 -25.85 16.50
N ALA A 206 -17.27 -24.77 17.21
CA ALA A 206 -16.37 -23.77 16.66
C ALA A 206 -14.98 -24.34 16.38
N PHE A 207 -14.45 -25.19 17.27
CA PHE A 207 -13.16 -25.84 17.11
C PHE A 207 -13.15 -26.76 15.89
N ALA A 208 -14.19 -27.59 15.76
CA ALA A 208 -14.39 -28.45 14.59
C ALA A 208 -14.30 -27.64 13.30
N LEU A 209 -15.06 -26.54 13.21
CA LEU A 209 -15.06 -25.65 12.05
C LEU A 209 -13.67 -25.08 11.75
N VAL A 210 -13.00 -24.46 12.72
CA VAL A 210 -11.72 -23.80 12.44
C VAL A 210 -10.61 -24.79 12.11
N THR A 211 -10.65 -26.02 12.64
CA THR A 211 -9.73 -27.09 12.25
C THR A 211 -9.99 -27.62 10.84
N GLU A 212 -11.26 -27.73 10.44
CA GLU A 212 -11.66 -28.08 9.07
C GLU A 212 -11.15 -27.03 8.07
N VAL A 213 -11.41 -25.75 8.33
CA VAL A 213 -10.91 -24.64 7.48
C VAL A 213 -9.38 -24.62 7.44
N MET A 214 -8.71 -24.83 8.58
CA MET A 214 -7.24 -24.89 8.62
C MET A 214 -6.70 -26.05 7.76
N ALA A 215 -7.34 -27.22 7.79
CA ALA A 215 -6.98 -28.35 6.94
C ALA A 215 -7.14 -28.02 5.45
N GLU A 216 -8.26 -27.40 5.06
CA GLU A 216 -8.50 -26.96 3.67
C GLU A 216 -7.42 -25.98 3.18
N VAL A 217 -7.08 -24.96 3.99
CA VAL A 217 -6.03 -23.98 3.66
C VAL A 217 -4.66 -24.66 3.47
N VAL A 218 -4.31 -25.61 4.35
CA VAL A 218 -3.04 -26.35 4.26
C VAL A 218 -2.98 -27.20 2.99
N LEU A 219 -4.08 -27.87 2.63
CA LEU A 219 -4.15 -28.73 1.45
C LEU A 219 -3.99 -27.97 0.12
N LEU A 220 -4.11 -26.64 0.11
CA LEU A 220 -3.78 -25.82 -1.07
C LEU A 220 -2.31 -25.91 -1.50
N GLY A 221 -1.40 -26.38 -0.62
CA GLY A 221 0.01 -26.63 -0.93
C GLY A 221 0.35 -28.07 -1.33
N ALA A 222 -0.65 -28.96 -1.46
CA ALA A 222 -0.43 -30.42 -1.48
C ALA A 222 -0.04 -31.06 -2.84
N GLU A 223 0.42 -30.32 -3.86
CA GLU A 223 0.92 -30.95 -5.12
C GLU A 223 2.23 -30.30 -5.61
N LYS A 224 3.25 -31.13 -5.89
CA LYS A 224 4.40 -30.77 -6.74
C LYS A 224 3.87 -30.69 -8.18
N ASP A 225 3.63 -29.49 -8.67
CA ASP A 225 3.38 -29.32 -10.10
C ASP A 225 4.71 -29.47 -10.84
N ASP A 226 4.82 -30.46 -11.73
CA ASP A 226 5.99 -30.68 -12.60
C ASP A 226 6.30 -29.45 -13.50
N ARG A 227 5.44 -28.41 -13.48
CA ARG A 227 5.64 -27.10 -14.12
C ARG A 227 6.69 -26.21 -13.45
N ASP A 228 7.13 -26.52 -12.23
CA ASP A 228 8.29 -25.88 -11.60
C ASP A 228 9.65 -26.31 -12.22
N ARG A 229 9.63 -27.14 -13.28
CA ARG A 229 10.81 -27.61 -14.03
C ARG A 229 11.17 -26.80 -15.27
N GLU A 230 10.56 -25.65 -15.55
CA GLU A 230 11.12 -24.81 -16.62
C GLU A 230 12.44 -24.18 -16.15
N PRO A 231 13.56 -24.44 -16.86
CA PRO A 231 14.85 -23.91 -16.46
C PRO A 231 14.84 -22.40 -16.75
N MET A 232 14.78 -21.59 -15.68
CA MET A 232 15.22 -20.20 -15.72
C MET A 232 16.70 -20.17 -16.12
N SER A 233 16.95 -20.14 -17.42
CA SER A 233 18.29 -20.00 -17.98
C SER A 233 18.78 -18.58 -17.75
N ASN A 234 19.62 -18.42 -16.72
CA ASN A 234 20.62 -17.36 -16.47
C ASN A 234 20.61 -16.78 -15.04
N LEU A 235 20.53 -17.64 -14.01
CA LEU A 235 21.02 -17.31 -12.67
C LEU A 235 22.11 -18.30 -12.24
N ASP A 236 23.34 -17.79 -12.12
CA ASP A 236 24.57 -18.48 -11.69
C ASP A 236 24.85 -18.27 -10.18
N SER A 237 23.83 -17.95 -9.39
CA SER A 237 23.96 -17.75 -7.93
C SER A 237 23.35 -18.91 -7.15
N LEU A 238 24.00 -19.26 -6.04
CA LEU A 238 23.60 -19.99 -4.82
C LEU A 238 22.28 -20.81 -4.80
N GLU A 239 21.20 -20.30 -5.37
CA GLU A 239 19.92 -20.98 -5.58
C GLU A 239 20.05 -22.27 -6.40
N GLN A 240 20.91 -22.34 -7.42
CA GLN A 240 21.17 -23.62 -8.12
C GLN A 240 21.82 -24.66 -7.21
N ARG A 241 22.67 -24.26 -6.25
CA ARG A 241 23.23 -25.18 -5.23
C ARG A 241 22.18 -25.58 -4.18
N ILE A 242 21.24 -24.69 -3.86
CA ILE A 242 20.11 -25.00 -2.96
C ILE A 242 19.12 -25.95 -3.65
N HIS A 243 18.91 -25.81 -4.97
CA HIS A 243 18.03 -26.69 -5.76
C HIS A 243 18.68 -28.05 -6.06
N SER A 244 19.99 -28.10 -6.33
CA SER A 244 20.71 -29.36 -6.63
C SER A 244 21.01 -30.22 -5.40
N LEU A 245 20.68 -29.76 -4.19
CA LEU A 245 20.86 -30.50 -2.93
C LEU A 245 19.55 -31.11 -2.39
N LYS A 246 18.41 -30.94 -3.09
CA LYS A 246 17.13 -31.57 -2.69
C LYS A 246 16.95 -32.93 -3.36
N SER A 247 17.69 -33.93 -2.89
CA SER A 247 17.35 -35.35 -3.07
C SER A 247 17.05 -35.99 -1.70
N ASP A 248 15.81 -36.45 -1.55
CA ASP A 248 15.38 -37.63 -0.78
C ASP A 248 14.86 -37.57 0.68
N THR A 249 14.59 -36.44 1.33
CA THR A 249 13.72 -36.46 2.55
C THR A 249 13.02 -35.13 2.81
N THR A 250 11.78 -34.96 2.34
CA THR A 250 10.89 -33.90 2.86
C THR A 250 10.36 -34.34 4.22
N VAL A 251 10.57 -33.54 5.27
CA VAL A 251 10.16 -33.90 6.64
C VAL A 251 8.64 -34.06 6.76
N PHE A 252 7.88 -33.26 6.02
CA PHE A 252 6.42 -33.24 6.02
C PHE A 252 5.87 -33.70 4.68
N GLU A 253 4.66 -34.29 4.70
CA GLU A 253 3.97 -34.78 3.50
C GLU A 253 3.43 -33.64 2.61
N VAL A 254 3.03 -32.52 3.21
CA VAL A 254 2.44 -31.36 2.53
C VAL A 254 3.35 -30.13 2.63
N HIS A 255 3.51 -29.38 1.54
CA HIS A 255 4.29 -28.15 1.52
C HIS A 255 3.49 -26.94 2.02
N ASP A 256 4.16 -26.02 2.71
CA ASP A 256 3.54 -24.79 3.20
C ASP A 256 3.41 -23.75 2.12
N ARG A 257 2.17 -23.54 1.65
CA ARG A 257 1.85 -22.45 0.73
C ARG A 257 1.91 -21.07 1.41
N PHE A 258 1.55 -21.01 2.69
CA PHE A 258 1.52 -19.78 3.49
C PHE A 258 2.40 -20.01 4.72
N SER A 259 3.69 -19.67 4.60
CA SER A 259 4.64 -19.85 5.70
C SER A 259 4.25 -18.98 6.90
N LEU A 260 3.97 -19.62 8.04
CA LEU A 260 3.73 -18.98 9.34
C LEU A 260 4.87 -19.25 10.31
N LEU A 261 6.11 -19.35 9.81
CA LEU A 261 7.28 -19.54 10.67
C LEU A 261 7.38 -18.46 11.76
N ASN A 262 6.84 -17.26 11.50
CA ASN A 262 6.80 -16.13 12.43
C ASN A 262 5.68 -16.11 13.46
N VAL A 263 4.83 -17.13 13.44
CA VAL A 263 3.77 -17.31 14.42
C VAL A 263 4.27 -18.24 15.51
N ASP A 264 4.32 -17.80 16.77
CA ASP A 264 4.63 -18.67 17.91
C ASP A 264 3.35 -19.10 18.62
N PHE A 265 3.05 -20.39 18.59
CA PHE A 265 1.84 -20.92 19.24
C PHE A 265 1.81 -20.72 20.76
N PHE A 266 2.92 -20.44 21.44
CA PHE A 266 2.90 -20.17 22.89
C PHE A 266 2.55 -18.73 23.24
N GLU A 267 2.68 -17.79 22.31
CA GLU A 267 2.44 -16.34 22.51
C GLU A 267 1.39 -15.77 21.53
N LEU A 268 0.85 -16.62 20.64
CA LEU A 268 -0.12 -16.22 19.63
C LEU A 268 -1.44 -15.79 20.26
N GLU A 269 -1.84 -14.55 19.98
CA GLU A 269 -3.14 -13.97 20.32
C GLU A 269 -3.77 -13.27 19.09
N PRO A 270 -5.10 -13.24 18.97
CA PRO A 270 -5.80 -12.50 17.93
C PRO A 270 -5.44 -11.00 17.93
N GLY A 271 -5.38 -10.39 16.74
CA GLY A 271 -5.24 -8.93 16.57
C GLY A 271 -3.86 -8.32 16.86
N LYS A 272 -2.83 -9.10 17.24
CA LYS A 272 -1.47 -8.61 17.51
C LYS A 272 -0.47 -8.83 16.35
N GLY A 273 0.25 -7.81 15.88
CA GLY A 273 1.39 -7.94 14.96
C GLY A 273 1.16 -7.42 13.52
N LYS A 274 2.26 -7.13 12.81
CA LYS A 274 2.28 -6.64 11.42
C LYS A 274 2.70 -7.77 10.48
N LEU A 275 1.82 -8.20 9.57
CA LEU A 275 2.09 -9.17 8.51
C LEU A 275 1.56 -8.64 7.16
N PRO A 276 2.09 -9.12 6.01
CA PRO A 276 1.49 -8.87 4.70
C PRO A 276 0.02 -9.28 4.66
N SER A 277 -0.80 -8.60 3.84
CA SER A 277 -2.27 -8.75 3.82
C SER A 277 -2.75 -10.20 3.66
N HIS A 278 -2.08 -11.00 2.82
CA HIS A 278 -2.48 -12.38 2.51
C HIS A 278 -2.16 -13.42 3.62
N GLN A 279 -1.23 -13.12 4.54
CA GLN A 279 -0.91 -13.99 5.68
C GLN A 279 -1.71 -13.66 6.94
N ARG A 280 -2.31 -12.46 6.96
CA ARG A 280 -2.96 -11.91 8.14
C ARG A 280 -4.17 -12.73 8.57
N ASP A 281 -5.08 -13.03 7.64
CA ASP A 281 -6.31 -13.79 7.97
C ASP A 281 -6.00 -15.26 8.32
N VAL A 282 -4.97 -15.86 7.73
CA VAL A 282 -4.51 -17.22 8.08
C VAL A 282 -3.92 -17.25 9.50
N ARG A 283 -3.12 -16.24 9.87
CA ARG A 283 -2.61 -16.10 11.24
C ARG A 283 -3.76 -15.99 12.26
N GLU A 284 -4.78 -15.19 11.96
CA GLU A 284 -5.94 -15.02 12.85
C GLU A 284 -6.75 -16.32 13.00
N LEU A 285 -6.95 -17.08 11.90
CA LEU A 285 -7.52 -18.42 11.96
C LEU A 285 -6.74 -19.31 12.94
N VAL A 286 -5.42 -19.37 12.80
CA VAL A 286 -4.54 -20.19 13.65
C VAL A 286 -4.57 -19.72 15.12
N ALA A 287 -4.71 -18.42 15.37
CA ALA A 287 -4.87 -17.87 16.72
C ALA A 287 -6.18 -18.32 17.38
N VAL A 288 -7.27 -18.36 16.63
CA VAL A 288 -8.56 -18.88 17.11
C VAL A 288 -8.48 -20.38 17.38
N VAL A 289 -7.86 -21.16 16.48
CA VAL A 289 -7.61 -22.59 16.67
C VAL A 289 -6.86 -22.84 17.98
N LYS A 290 -5.81 -22.06 18.26
CA LYS A 290 -5.07 -22.13 19.53
C LYS A 290 -5.96 -21.84 20.73
N ILE A 291 -6.71 -20.71 20.74
CA ILE A 291 -7.55 -20.32 21.88
C ILE A 291 -8.60 -21.39 22.20
N LEU A 292 -9.24 -21.95 21.17
CA LEU A 292 -10.23 -22.99 21.36
C LEU A 292 -9.60 -24.30 21.86
N ALA A 293 -8.38 -24.64 21.41
CA ALA A 293 -7.62 -25.75 21.98
C ALA A 293 -7.27 -25.51 23.46
N ASP A 294 -6.87 -24.29 23.85
CA ASP A 294 -6.62 -23.95 25.25
C ASP A 294 -7.87 -24.16 26.11
N ARG A 295 -9.03 -23.77 25.62
CA ARG A 295 -10.32 -23.93 26.32
C ARG A 295 -10.76 -25.40 26.43
N LEU A 296 -10.63 -26.17 25.34
CA LEU A 296 -11.15 -27.55 25.28
C LEU A 296 -10.18 -28.59 25.83
N ILE A 297 -8.88 -28.34 25.78
CA ILE A 297 -7.81 -29.29 26.16
C ILE A 297 -7.00 -28.78 27.36
N GLY A 298 -6.80 -27.46 27.49
CA GLY A 298 -5.87 -26.85 28.46
C GLY A 298 -6.47 -26.34 29.78
N GLU A 299 -7.80 -26.32 29.95
CA GLU A 299 -8.44 -25.83 31.19
C GLU A 299 -8.18 -26.74 32.41
N GLU A 300 -7.92 -26.14 33.58
CA GLU A 300 -7.82 -26.84 34.87
C GLU A 300 -9.14 -27.56 35.18
N GLY A 301 -9.18 -28.88 34.96
CA GLY A 301 -10.34 -29.72 35.24
C GLY A 301 -10.87 -30.53 34.05
N ALA A 302 -10.30 -30.39 32.84
CA ALA A 302 -10.61 -31.29 31.73
C ALA A 302 -10.27 -32.75 32.10
N ASP A 303 -11.16 -33.70 31.80
CA ASP A 303 -10.89 -35.15 31.96
C ASP A 303 -9.99 -35.65 30.80
N GLN A 304 -9.08 -36.57 31.10
CA GLN A 304 -8.08 -37.10 30.14
C GLN A 304 -8.76 -37.72 28.92
N ASN A 305 -9.91 -38.37 29.12
CA ASN A 305 -10.65 -38.96 28.01
C ASN A 305 -11.30 -37.89 27.11
N SER A 306 -11.72 -36.77 27.69
CA SER A 306 -12.33 -35.66 26.95
C SER A 306 -11.29 -34.92 26.10
N ALA A 307 -10.13 -34.59 26.69
CA ALA A 307 -9.01 -34.00 25.95
C ALA A 307 -8.53 -34.90 24.80
N ARG A 308 -8.43 -36.21 25.05
CA ARG A 308 -8.07 -37.19 24.03
C ARG A 308 -9.12 -37.30 22.92
N LYS A 309 -10.41 -37.32 23.27
CA LYS A 309 -11.51 -37.30 22.29
C LYS A 309 -11.40 -36.10 21.35
N ILE A 310 -11.19 -34.90 21.88
CA ILE A 310 -11.05 -33.67 21.08
C ILE A 310 -9.84 -33.75 20.16
N TYR A 311 -8.69 -34.19 20.67
CA TYR A 311 -7.47 -34.36 19.88
C TYR A 311 -7.64 -35.38 18.74
N ASP A 312 -8.10 -36.60 19.06
CA ASP A 312 -8.26 -37.70 18.10
C ASP A 312 -9.27 -37.32 16.99
N THR A 313 -10.28 -36.49 17.32
CA THR A 313 -11.32 -36.07 16.35
C THR A 313 -10.85 -34.94 15.42
N TYR A 314 -10.22 -33.89 15.98
CA TYR A 314 -10.02 -32.62 15.25
C TYR A 314 -8.56 -32.24 14.99
N VAL A 315 -7.61 -32.74 15.78
CA VAL A 315 -6.20 -32.32 15.71
C VAL A 315 -5.33 -33.40 15.05
N GLU A 316 -5.59 -34.68 15.35
CA GLU A 316 -4.89 -35.79 14.72
C GLU A 316 -5.13 -35.83 13.21
N THR A 317 -6.34 -35.48 12.77
CA THR A 317 -6.79 -35.51 11.37
C THR A 317 -6.24 -34.41 10.47
N LEU A 318 -5.57 -33.39 11.04
CA LEU A 318 -5.00 -32.30 10.26
C LEU A 318 -3.93 -32.80 9.26
N PRO A 319 -3.77 -32.18 8.08
CA PRO A 319 -2.72 -32.58 7.14
C PRO A 319 -1.33 -32.37 7.75
N ASP A 320 -0.36 -33.20 7.38
CA ASP A 320 1.00 -33.12 7.92
C ASP A 320 1.85 -32.09 7.17
N ASN A 321 1.91 -30.87 7.70
CA ASN A 321 2.78 -29.76 7.28
C ASN A 321 3.47 -29.09 8.47
N SER A 322 4.31 -28.07 8.25
CA SER A 322 5.04 -27.44 9.36
C SER A 322 4.11 -26.75 10.37
N VAL A 323 3.06 -26.06 9.90
CA VAL A 323 2.14 -25.29 10.75
C VAL A 323 1.28 -26.19 11.65
N THR A 324 0.65 -27.22 11.10
CA THR A 324 -0.18 -28.15 11.90
C THR A 324 0.67 -28.98 12.84
N TRP A 325 1.90 -29.32 12.47
CA TRP A 325 2.81 -30.05 13.35
C TRP A 325 3.27 -29.21 14.54
N ARG A 326 3.57 -27.91 14.33
CA ARG A 326 3.83 -26.96 15.43
C ARG A 326 2.61 -26.77 16.34
N PHE A 327 1.41 -26.70 15.76
CA PHE A 327 0.17 -26.69 16.53
C PHE A 327 -0.01 -27.96 17.36
N ARG A 328 0.25 -29.16 16.79
CA ARG A 328 0.20 -30.44 17.52
C ARG A 328 1.18 -30.47 18.68
N LEU A 329 2.42 -30.02 18.46
CA LEU A 329 3.42 -29.89 19.53
C LEU A 329 2.89 -29.02 20.66
N TYR A 330 2.28 -27.88 20.34
CA TYR A 330 1.65 -27.01 21.33
C TYR A 330 0.54 -27.74 22.10
N VAL A 331 -0.41 -28.37 21.40
CA VAL A 331 -1.54 -29.12 22.00
C VAL A 331 -1.06 -30.23 22.91
N TRP A 332 -0.12 -31.06 22.48
CA TRP A 332 0.43 -32.13 23.31
C TRP A 332 1.14 -31.59 24.56
N SER A 333 1.71 -30.38 24.47
CA SER A 333 2.38 -29.72 25.59
C SER A 333 1.42 -29.16 26.65
N LEU A 334 0.13 -28.98 26.32
CA LEU A 334 -0.90 -28.58 27.29
C LEU A 334 -1.11 -29.67 28.33
N TRP A 335 -1.08 -30.95 27.91
CA TRP A 335 -1.24 -32.08 28.81
C TRP A 335 -0.30 -33.26 28.50
N PRO A 336 1.00 -33.15 28.83
CA PRO A 336 1.99 -34.12 28.39
C PRO A 336 1.77 -35.56 28.90
N GLN A 337 1.13 -35.72 30.07
CA GLN A 337 0.77 -37.02 30.62
C GLN A 337 -0.25 -37.77 29.74
N ALA A 338 -1.18 -37.05 29.11
CA ALA A 338 -2.21 -37.65 28.26
C ALA A 338 -1.66 -38.04 26.88
N PHE A 339 -0.66 -37.29 26.39
CA PHE A 339 -0.12 -37.39 25.03
C PHE A 339 1.34 -37.89 24.97
N GLY A 340 1.78 -38.65 25.97
CA GLY A 340 3.17 -39.09 26.08
C GLY A 340 3.65 -39.96 24.90
N LYS A 341 2.75 -40.73 24.26
CA LYS A 341 3.09 -41.55 23.09
C LYS A 341 3.32 -40.69 21.85
N GLU A 342 2.47 -39.70 21.66
CA GLU A 342 2.50 -38.75 20.54
C GLU A 342 3.74 -37.85 20.64
N LEU A 343 4.03 -37.31 21.82
CA LEU A 343 5.26 -36.55 22.10
C LEU A 343 6.52 -37.38 21.82
N ARG A 344 6.57 -38.63 22.29
CA ARG A 344 7.67 -39.55 21.98
C ARG A 344 7.81 -39.73 20.47
N SER A 345 6.73 -40.02 19.76
CA SER A 345 6.76 -40.18 18.30
C SER A 345 7.30 -38.93 17.60
N ALA A 346 6.82 -37.75 17.99
CA ALA A 346 7.23 -36.48 17.42
C ALA A 346 8.71 -36.15 17.66
N PHE A 347 9.22 -36.42 18.86
CA PHE A 347 10.64 -36.19 19.18
C PHE A 347 11.57 -37.12 18.40
N PHE A 348 11.18 -38.39 18.20
CA PHE A 348 12.02 -39.35 17.50
C PHE A 348 11.94 -39.24 15.97
N ARG A 349 10.82 -38.76 15.42
CA ARG A 349 10.63 -38.53 13.98
C ARG A 349 11.76 -37.74 13.34
N LEU A 350 12.32 -36.76 14.05
CA LEU A 350 13.35 -35.87 13.48
C LEU A 350 14.70 -36.58 13.29
N PHE A 351 15.04 -37.61 14.07
CA PHE A 351 16.31 -38.33 13.87
C PHE A 351 16.37 -39.11 12.55
N GLU A 352 15.26 -39.21 11.82
CA GLU A 352 15.14 -39.98 10.58
C GLU A 352 15.11 -39.10 9.32
N VAL A 353 15.32 -37.78 9.45
CA VAL A 353 15.30 -36.82 8.33
C VAL A 353 16.69 -36.24 8.04
N ALA A 354 16.92 -35.73 6.82
CA ALA A 354 18.26 -35.23 6.44
C ALA A 354 18.69 -33.94 7.16
N ARG A 355 17.73 -33.11 7.66
CA ARG A 355 18.02 -31.82 8.31
C ARG A 355 17.21 -31.60 9.59
N PRO A 356 17.41 -32.42 10.64
CA PRO A 356 16.67 -32.30 11.89
C PRO A 356 16.88 -30.98 12.60
N HIS A 357 18.08 -30.41 12.48
CA HIS A 357 18.47 -29.19 13.19
C HIS A 357 17.62 -27.98 12.80
N GLU A 358 17.13 -27.89 11.56
CA GLU A 358 16.27 -26.79 11.11
C GLU A 358 14.93 -26.75 11.87
N ILE A 359 14.47 -27.91 12.35
CA ILE A 359 13.16 -28.09 13.02
C ILE A 359 13.31 -28.19 14.54
N MET A 360 14.36 -28.83 15.05
CA MET A 360 14.61 -28.94 16.49
C MET A 360 14.89 -27.59 17.16
N ARG A 361 15.26 -26.57 16.38
CA ARG A 361 15.39 -25.18 16.85
C ARG A 361 14.04 -24.48 17.06
N TRP A 362 12.93 -25.07 16.64
CA TRP A 362 11.61 -24.46 16.79
C TRP A 362 11.22 -24.35 18.26
N ARG A 363 10.75 -23.16 18.68
CA ARG A 363 10.33 -22.92 20.06
C ARG A 363 9.26 -23.91 20.49
N GLU A 364 8.33 -24.24 19.60
CA GLU A 364 7.30 -25.23 19.91
C GLU A 364 7.88 -26.59 20.19
N PHE A 365 8.85 -27.05 19.40
CA PHE A 365 9.53 -28.32 19.65
C PHE A 365 10.24 -28.30 21.01
N GLN A 366 11.02 -27.25 21.27
CA GLN A 366 11.80 -27.13 22.50
C GLN A 366 10.95 -27.02 23.76
N LYS A 367 9.90 -26.19 23.75
CA LYS A 367 8.97 -26.08 24.89
C LYS A 367 8.19 -27.37 25.12
N SER A 368 7.74 -28.03 24.05
CA SER A 368 7.08 -29.34 24.15
C SER A 368 8.03 -30.41 24.65
N LEU A 369 9.31 -30.41 24.25
CA LEU A 369 10.34 -31.30 24.76
C LEU A 369 10.54 -31.10 26.27
N ARG A 370 10.74 -29.86 26.74
CA ARG A 370 10.91 -29.57 28.17
C ARG A 370 9.73 -30.08 29.01
N LYS A 371 8.50 -29.88 28.52
CA LYS A 371 7.27 -30.32 29.23
C LYS A 371 7.03 -31.83 29.11
N GLY A 372 7.36 -32.44 27.96
CA GLY A 372 7.04 -33.82 27.62
C GLY A 372 8.08 -34.85 28.06
N PHE A 373 9.36 -34.47 28.00
CA PHE A 373 10.48 -35.35 28.32
C PHE A 373 10.35 -36.04 29.69
N PRO A 374 9.93 -35.37 30.79
CA PRO A 374 9.76 -36.01 32.10
C PRO A 374 8.82 -37.22 32.09
N PHE A 375 7.85 -37.28 31.18
CA PHE A 375 6.83 -38.33 31.10
C PHE A 375 7.23 -39.51 30.20
N MET A 376 8.39 -39.44 29.52
CA MET A 376 8.92 -40.54 28.72
C MET A 376 9.47 -41.67 29.60
N SER A 377 9.54 -42.88 29.05
CA SER A 377 10.18 -44.02 29.71
C SER A 377 11.67 -43.74 29.91
N VAL A 378 12.29 -44.34 30.94
CA VAL A 378 13.73 -44.17 31.20
C VAL A 378 14.58 -44.63 30.02
N GLU A 379 14.16 -45.71 29.33
CA GLU A 379 14.81 -46.22 28.12
C GLU A 379 14.76 -45.19 26.98
N ASP A 380 13.59 -44.60 26.71
CA ASP A 380 13.44 -43.59 25.67
C ASP A 380 14.21 -42.32 25.98
N LYS A 381 14.25 -41.88 27.26
CA LYS A 381 15.05 -40.72 27.70
C LYS A 381 16.54 -40.92 27.41
N ARG A 382 17.09 -42.09 27.79
CA ARG A 382 18.50 -42.44 27.51
C ARG A 382 18.77 -42.49 26.00
N ASN A 383 17.88 -43.12 25.23
CA ASN A 383 18.02 -43.23 23.78
C ASN A 383 17.96 -41.85 23.09
N PHE A 384 17.05 -40.97 23.51
CA PHE A 384 16.93 -39.61 22.97
C PHE A 384 18.20 -38.79 23.21
N VAL A 385 18.75 -38.83 24.43
CA VAL A 385 20.01 -38.16 24.78
C VAL A 385 21.14 -38.68 23.89
N GLN A 386 21.28 -39.99 23.79
CA GLN A 386 22.34 -40.61 23.00
C GLN A 386 22.26 -40.24 21.51
N ARG A 387 21.07 -40.32 20.90
CA ARG A 387 20.86 -39.89 19.51
C ARG A 387 21.12 -38.41 19.29
N THR A 388 20.81 -37.56 20.29
CA THR A 388 21.10 -36.12 20.22
C THR A 388 22.62 -35.88 20.21
N ILE A 389 23.36 -36.53 21.10
CA ILE A 389 24.83 -36.45 21.15
C ILE A 389 25.43 -36.98 19.84
N GLU A 390 25.03 -38.16 19.38
CA GLU A 390 25.52 -38.78 18.14
C GLU A 390 25.28 -37.89 16.92
N MET A 391 24.10 -37.26 16.82
CA MET A 391 23.73 -36.41 15.70
C MET A 391 24.49 -35.09 15.65
N TYR A 392 24.72 -34.45 16.80
CA TYR A 392 25.30 -33.10 16.84
C TYR A 392 26.82 -33.08 17.11
N SER A 393 27.40 -34.15 17.66
CA SER A 393 28.84 -34.20 18.01
C SER A 393 29.78 -34.06 16.79
N GLN A 394 29.33 -34.51 15.63
CA GLN A 394 30.08 -34.47 14.36
C GLN A 394 29.68 -33.29 13.45
N GLY A 395 28.72 -32.46 13.88
CA GLY A 395 28.20 -31.33 13.12
C GLY A 395 29.10 -30.08 13.17
N ALA A 396 28.74 -29.07 12.38
CA ALA A 396 29.34 -27.73 12.47
C ALA A 396 29.00 -27.05 13.81
N ASP A 397 29.69 -25.96 14.16
CA ASP A 397 29.52 -25.29 15.45
C ASP A 397 28.05 -24.89 15.74
N TYR A 398 27.35 -24.32 14.75
CA TYR A 398 25.92 -23.99 14.89
C TYR A 398 24.99 -25.20 15.12
N GLU A 399 25.40 -26.40 14.67
CA GLU A 399 24.69 -27.65 14.93
C GLU A 399 24.99 -28.12 16.36
N LYS A 400 26.24 -27.99 16.83
CA LYS A 400 26.60 -28.26 18.23
C LYS A 400 25.90 -27.33 19.21
N ASP A 401 25.68 -26.06 18.87
CA ASP A 401 24.89 -25.14 19.68
C ASP A 401 23.43 -25.57 19.75
N SER A 402 22.87 -26.05 18.63
CA SER A 402 21.52 -26.62 18.61
C SER A 402 21.42 -27.87 19.52
N GLY A 403 22.43 -28.73 19.52
CA GLY A 403 22.54 -29.86 20.44
C GLY A 403 22.66 -29.40 21.91
N SER A 404 23.47 -28.38 22.17
CA SER A 404 23.67 -27.77 23.49
C SER A 404 22.36 -27.22 24.07
N HIS A 405 21.57 -26.51 23.25
CA HIS A 405 20.23 -26.03 23.62
C HIS A 405 19.27 -27.19 23.96
N ILE A 406 19.24 -28.23 23.14
CA ILE A 406 18.37 -29.40 23.38
C ILE A 406 18.74 -30.13 24.67
N LEU A 407 20.04 -30.37 24.90
CA LEU A 407 20.52 -31.04 26.11
C LEU A 407 20.30 -30.19 27.37
N SER A 408 20.42 -28.87 27.26
CA SER A 408 20.13 -27.91 28.34
C SER A 408 18.68 -28.01 28.81
N LEU A 409 17.71 -28.22 27.91
CA LEU A 409 16.28 -28.37 28.25
C LEU A 409 15.99 -29.61 29.11
N ILE A 410 16.84 -30.64 29.04
CA ILE A 410 16.69 -31.92 29.73
C ILE A 410 17.78 -32.16 30.77
N LEU A 411 18.49 -31.09 31.15
CA LEU A 411 19.62 -31.12 32.08
C LEU A 411 19.32 -31.82 33.43
N PRO A 412 18.11 -31.70 34.04
CA PRO A 412 17.81 -32.45 35.27
C PRO A 412 18.01 -33.97 35.12
N PHE A 413 17.68 -34.54 33.96
CA PHE A 413 17.88 -35.96 33.69
C PHE A 413 19.36 -36.31 33.45
N LEU A 414 20.12 -35.42 32.81
CA LEU A 414 21.57 -35.63 32.63
C LEU A 414 22.29 -35.66 33.98
N ARG A 415 21.93 -34.77 34.91
CA ARG A 415 22.49 -34.74 36.28
C ARG A 415 22.19 -35.99 37.10
N GLU A 416 21.08 -36.67 36.82
CA GLU A 416 20.72 -37.96 37.42
C GLU A 416 21.46 -39.15 36.77
N ASN A 417 22.12 -38.95 35.61
CA ASN A 417 22.84 -39.96 34.84
C ASN A 417 24.24 -39.44 34.45
N PRO A 418 25.20 -39.42 35.40
CA PRO A 418 26.52 -38.78 35.22
C PRO A 418 27.32 -39.31 34.02
N ASP A 419 27.08 -40.56 33.61
CA ASP A 419 27.67 -41.17 32.42
C ASP A 419 27.31 -40.42 31.13
N LEU A 420 26.06 -39.96 31.02
CA LEU A 420 25.58 -39.21 29.85
C LEU A 420 25.98 -37.72 29.90
N GLU A 421 26.06 -37.14 31.10
CA GLU A 421 26.53 -35.76 31.30
C GLU A 421 28.03 -35.63 30.99
N GLU A 422 28.85 -36.59 31.41
CA GLU A 422 30.27 -36.68 31.06
C GLU A 422 30.47 -36.85 29.56
N GLN A 423 29.65 -37.68 28.91
CA GLN A 423 29.70 -37.85 27.45
C GLN A 423 29.36 -36.54 26.71
N ALA A 424 28.27 -35.86 27.09
CA ALA A 424 27.87 -34.59 26.46
C ALA A 424 28.95 -33.50 26.61
N THR A 425 29.54 -33.37 27.80
CA THR A 425 30.59 -32.37 28.03
C THR A 425 31.90 -32.71 27.31
N THR A 426 32.24 -33.99 27.17
CA THR A 426 33.41 -34.45 26.39
C THR A 426 33.26 -34.14 24.90
N ASP A 427 32.04 -34.27 24.36
CA ASP A 427 31.72 -33.94 22.96
C ASP A 427 31.52 -32.43 22.71
N CYS A 428 31.96 -31.59 23.66
CA CYS A 428 31.99 -30.13 23.60
C CYS A 428 30.61 -29.44 23.60
N PHE A 429 29.56 -30.07 24.14
CA PHE A 429 28.26 -29.41 24.35
C PHE A 429 28.29 -28.48 25.58
N GLN A 430 27.69 -27.30 25.46
CA GLN A 430 27.56 -26.33 26.56
C GLN A 430 26.19 -26.51 27.24
N LEU A 431 26.19 -26.88 28.52
CA LEU A 431 24.96 -27.13 29.28
C LEU A 431 24.59 -25.92 30.12
N ASP A 432 23.53 -25.21 29.72
CA ASP A 432 23.02 -24.02 30.41
C ASP A 432 21.76 -24.38 31.23
N PRO A 433 21.81 -24.35 32.57
CA PRO A 433 20.65 -24.63 33.41
C PRO A 433 19.52 -23.60 33.29
N ASP A 434 19.82 -22.40 32.80
CA ASP A 434 18.89 -21.27 32.70
C ASP A 434 18.40 -21.04 31.25
N TYR A 435 18.73 -21.94 30.32
CA TYR A 435 18.36 -21.83 28.91
C TYR A 435 16.84 -21.76 28.70
N GLU A 436 16.37 -20.72 28.00
CA GLU A 436 14.96 -20.51 27.64
C GLU A 436 14.72 -20.49 26.11
N PRO A 437 13.88 -21.38 25.56
CA PRO A 437 13.54 -21.40 24.14
C PRO A 437 12.97 -20.08 23.62
N GLN A 438 13.55 -19.60 22.52
CA GLN A 438 13.10 -18.40 21.80
C GLN A 438 12.40 -18.77 20.48
N PRO A 439 11.43 -17.96 19.98
CA PRO A 439 10.81 -18.16 18.67
C PRO A 439 11.86 -18.22 17.56
N VAL A 440 11.69 -19.05 16.54
CA VAL A 440 12.62 -19.08 15.39
C VAL A 440 12.65 -17.73 14.70
N THR A 441 11.55 -16.99 14.78
CA THR A 441 11.42 -15.65 14.20
C THR A 441 11.84 -14.52 15.08
N SER A 442 12.35 -14.77 16.28
CA SER A 442 13.29 -13.77 16.82
C SER A 442 14.57 -13.70 15.97
N ASN A 443 14.80 -14.64 15.03
CA ASN A 443 15.97 -14.64 14.12
C ASN A 443 15.67 -14.81 12.61
N VAL A 444 14.43 -15.11 12.16
CA VAL A 444 14.10 -15.29 10.72
C VAL A 444 12.90 -14.44 10.26
N GLY A 445 12.49 -13.42 11.04
CA GLY A 445 11.36 -12.59 10.61
C GLY A 445 11.05 -11.37 11.48
N GLU A 446 11.49 -11.35 12.74
CA GLU A 446 12.01 -10.09 13.27
C GLU A 446 13.31 -9.86 12.50
N PHE A 447 13.42 -8.71 11.86
CA PHE A 447 14.71 -8.07 11.79
C PHE A 447 15.19 -8.04 13.25
N ARG A 448 15.98 -9.04 13.69
CA ARG A 448 16.93 -8.78 14.76
C ARG A 448 17.74 -7.65 14.15
N GLU A 449 17.44 -6.43 14.57
CA GLU A 449 18.26 -5.29 14.21
C GLU A 449 19.67 -5.75 14.48
N VAL A 450 20.49 -5.75 13.44
CA VAL A 450 21.89 -6.08 13.60
C VAL A 450 22.41 -5.04 14.57
N PHE A 451 22.64 -5.43 15.83
CA PHE A 451 23.17 -4.55 16.86
C PHE A 451 24.68 -4.69 16.77
N PRO A 452 25.35 -3.78 16.05
CA PRO A 452 26.75 -3.97 15.81
C PRO A 452 27.47 -3.74 17.15
N GLN A 453 28.17 -4.76 17.63
CA GLN A 453 28.79 -4.78 18.95
C GLN A 453 30.06 -3.93 18.97
N THR A 454 30.47 -3.55 20.18
CA THR A 454 31.57 -2.64 20.41
C THR A 454 32.72 -3.34 21.14
N PRO A 455 33.98 -2.96 20.87
CA PRO A 455 35.14 -3.55 21.55
C PRO A 455 35.28 -3.12 23.01
N ILE A 456 34.56 -2.06 23.41
CA ILE A 456 34.49 -1.51 24.77
C ILE A 456 33.09 -0.95 25.05
N THR A 457 32.75 -0.73 26.31
CA THR A 457 31.46 -0.12 26.73
C THR A 457 31.40 1.37 26.43
N THR A 458 30.19 1.95 26.41
CA THR A 458 29.98 3.40 26.22
C THR A 458 30.66 4.21 27.32
N GLU A 459 30.62 3.74 28.57
CA GLU A 459 31.26 4.38 29.72
C GLU A 459 32.79 4.39 29.58
N GLU A 460 33.39 3.28 29.14
CA GLU A 460 34.83 3.20 28.87
C GLU A 460 35.21 4.09 27.70
N PHE A 461 34.39 4.13 26.64
CA PHE A 461 34.62 4.98 25.48
C PHE A 461 34.59 6.47 25.84
N GLY A 462 33.65 6.90 26.66
CA GLY A 462 33.53 8.30 27.12
C GLY A 462 34.72 8.78 27.98
N GLN A 463 35.48 7.87 28.58
CA GLN A 463 36.70 8.19 29.33
C GLN A 463 37.93 8.42 28.43
N LEU A 464 37.88 7.99 27.17
CA LEU A 464 38.97 8.19 26.22
C LEU A 464 38.99 9.64 25.71
N THR A 465 40.18 10.20 25.55
CA THR A 465 40.36 11.45 24.83
C THR A 465 40.11 11.26 23.33
N ILE A 466 39.72 12.33 22.62
CA ILE A 466 39.49 12.29 21.17
C ILE A 466 40.72 11.78 20.41
N THR A 467 41.92 12.13 20.88
CA THR A 467 43.19 11.67 20.31
C THR A 467 43.42 10.17 20.52
N GLU A 468 43.05 9.62 21.68
CA GLU A 468 43.12 8.18 21.93
C GLU A 468 42.13 7.42 21.05
N ILE A 469 40.89 7.91 20.94
CA ILE A 469 39.87 7.35 20.04
C ILE A 469 40.42 7.28 18.61
N ALA A 470 40.86 8.41 18.05
CA ALA A 470 41.40 8.45 16.69
C ALA A 470 42.66 7.58 16.51
N THR A 471 43.47 7.39 17.55
CA THR A 471 44.62 6.48 17.50
C THR A 471 44.18 5.02 17.44
N LYS A 472 43.17 4.65 18.23
CA LYS A 472 42.61 3.30 18.23
C LYS A 472 41.92 2.96 16.92
N LEU A 473 41.13 3.88 16.34
CA LEU A 473 40.50 3.69 15.03
C LEU A 473 41.49 3.34 13.90
N ARG A 474 42.69 3.93 13.92
CA ARG A 474 43.74 3.69 12.91
C ARG A 474 44.57 2.43 13.13
N LYS A 475 44.54 1.85 14.32
CA LYS A 475 45.50 0.81 14.73
C LYS A 475 44.86 -0.43 15.32
N GLU A 476 43.90 -0.27 16.21
CA GLU A 476 43.31 -1.35 17.01
C GLU A 476 41.92 -1.72 16.50
N TRP A 477 41.11 -0.72 16.16
CA TRP A 477 39.72 -0.88 15.72
C TRP A 477 39.60 -0.72 14.20
N THR A 478 40.56 -1.21 13.42
CA THR A 478 40.38 -1.25 11.96
C THR A 478 39.32 -2.30 11.60
N PRO A 479 38.55 -2.13 10.52
CA PRO A 479 37.52 -3.09 10.13
C PRO A 479 38.06 -4.53 10.05
N GLU A 480 39.27 -4.72 9.53
CA GLU A 480 39.93 -6.03 9.43
C GLU A 480 40.20 -6.65 10.80
N LYS A 481 40.68 -5.86 11.76
CA LYS A 481 40.99 -6.35 13.11
C LYS A 481 39.73 -6.67 13.91
N LEU A 482 38.69 -5.85 13.76
CA LEU A 482 37.38 -6.15 14.36
C LEU A 482 36.79 -7.42 13.76
N TYR A 483 36.93 -7.60 12.44
CA TYR A 483 36.50 -8.81 11.75
C TYR A 483 37.30 -10.06 12.17
N GLU A 484 38.62 -9.94 12.39
CA GLU A 484 39.46 -11.04 12.91
C GLU A 484 39.10 -11.45 14.35
N LEU A 485 38.53 -10.53 15.14
CA LEU A 485 38.09 -10.78 16.52
C LEU A 485 36.68 -11.39 16.58
N LYS A 486 36.00 -11.54 15.44
CA LYS A 486 34.64 -12.09 15.35
C LYS A 486 34.61 -13.54 15.82
N SER A 487 33.69 -13.87 16.73
CA SER A 487 33.40 -15.26 17.07
C SER A 487 32.54 -15.90 15.95
N ILE A 488 32.56 -17.22 15.81
CA ILE A 488 31.82 -17.94 14.77
C ILE A 488 30.29 -17.68 14.85
N ASP A 489 29.80 -17.14 15.98
CA ASP A 489 28.37 -16.94 16.30
C ASP A 489 27.86 -15.47 16.13
N ASP A 490 28.73 -14.51 15.77
CA ASP A 490 28.39 -13.06 15.73
C ASP A 490 27.67 -12.62 14.43
N THR A 491 26.71 -13.39 13.92
CA THR A 491 25.99 -13.03 12.67
C THR A 491 24.99 -11.89 12.88
N TYR A 492 24.39 -11.77 14.06
CA TYR A 492 23.38 -10.75 14.38
C TYR A 492 23.90 -9.64 15.31
N ASP A 493 25.01 -9.90 15.99
CA ASP A 493 25.67 -8.98 16.92
C ASP A 493 27.14 -8.77 16.51
N PRO A 494 27.41 -8.34 15.25
CA PRO A 494 28.77 -8.32 14.72
C PRO A 494 29.62 -7.26 15.43
N LEU A 495 30.76 -7.67 16.01
CA LEU A 495 31.81 -6.74 16.38
C LEU A 495 32.42 -6.14 15.10
N ASN A 496 32.02 -4.93 14.74
CA ASN A 496 32.40 -4.32 13.47
C ASN A 496 32.57 -2.79 13.55
N ALA A 497 32.96 -2.19 12.42
CA ALA A 497 33.20 -0.76 12.32
C ALA A 497 31.93 0.08 12.58
N SER A 498 30.75 -0.41 12.20
CA SER A 498 29.48 0.27 12.46
C SER A 498 29.19 0.39 13.96
N GLY A 499 29.57 -0.62 14.76
CA GLY A 499 29.40 -0.59 16.22
C GLY A 499 30.25 0.48 16.86
N VAL A 500 31.52 0.55 16.45
CA VAL A 500 32.43 1.62 16.87
C VAL A 500 31.97 2.99 16.36
N GLY A 501 31.40 3.06 15.14
CA GLY A 501 30.75 4.26 14.61
C GLY A 501 29.61 4.76 15.48
N ASN A 502 28.76 3.86 15.97
CA ASN A 502 27.68 4.18 16.90
C ASN A 502 28.20 4.76 18.22
N LEU A 503 29.33 4.28 18.75
CA LEU A 503 29.96 4.89 19.93
C LEU A 503 30.36 6.35 19.68
N ILE A 504 30.94 6.65 18.52
CA ILE A 504 31.29 8.02 18.13
C ILE A 504 30.02 8.89 18.08
N LYS A 505 28.98 8.42 17.38
CA LYS A 505 27.71 9.16 17.22
C LYS A 505 27.01 9.42 18.55
N ASN A 506 27.02 8.46 19.46
CA ASN A 506 26.32 8.56 20.75
C ASN A 506 27.08 9.40 21.78
N ASP A 507 28.42 9.40 21.75
CA ASP A 507 29.26 10.21 22.64
C ASP A 507 29.30 11.68 22.20
N MET A 508 29.21 11.95 20.90
CA MET A 508 29.39 13.28 20.30
C MET A 508 28.52 14.40 20.88
N PRO A 509 27.19 14.23 21.11
CA PRO A 509 26.36 15.29 21.68
C PRO A 509 26.86 15.81 23.04
N SER A 510 27.46 14.93 23.85
CA SER A 510 27.92 15.28 25.20
C SER A 510 29.26 16.03 25.22
N ARG A 511 30.06 15.93 24.15
CA ARG A 511 31.42 16.49 24.05
C ARG A 511 31.67 17.21 22.72
N LEU A 512 30.63 17.75 22.09
CA LEU A 512 30.62 18.21 20.69
C LEU A 512 31.82 19.10 20.33
N GLN A 513 32.12 20.12 21.15
CA GLN A 513 33.25 21.02 20.88
C GLN A 513 34.59 20.28 20.85
N GLN A 514 34.80 19.25 21.68
CA GLN A 514 36.04 18.47 21.68
C GLN A 514 36.19 17.64 20.39
N TYR A 515 35.08 17.07 19.90
CA TYR A 515 35.07 16.35 18.61
C TYR A 515 35.35 17.28 17.43
N ILE A 516 34.90 18.53 17.50
CA ILE A 516 35.17 19.52 16.46
C ILE A 516 36.61 20.00 16.53
N ASP A 517 37.12 20.32 17.71
CA ASP A 517 38.54 20.69 17.89
C ASP A 517 39.48 19.57 17.41
N GLY A 518 39.05 18.31 17.54
CA GLY A 518 39.75 17.12 17.07
C GLY A 518 39.41 16.65 15.65
N ALA A 519 38.61 17.39 14.86
CA ALA A 519 38.02 16.92 13.60
C ALA A 519 39.02 16.33 12.60
N LYS A 520 40.18 16.97 12.40
CA LYS A 520 41.24 16.50 11.48
C LYS A 520 41.75 15.10 11.81
N GLN A 521 41.58 14.65 13.05
CA GLN A 521 41.99 13.32 13.45
C GLN A 521 41.10 12.22 12.84
N PHE A 522 39.89 12.55 12.41
CA PHE A 522 38.96 11.62 11.77
C PHE A 522 39.12 11.58 10.24
N PHE A 523 40.24 12.05 9.71
CA PHE A 523 40.61 11.87 8.31
C PHE A 523 42.09 11.50 8.17
N ASN A 524 42.35 10.35 7.54
CA ASN A 524 43.67 9.99 7.04
C ASN A 524 43.53 8.92 5.97
N ARG A 525 43.66 9.33 4.70
CA ARG A 525 43.42 8.47 3.54
C ARG A 525 44.17 7.12 3.53
N GLY A 526 45.34 7.06 4.14
CA GLY A 526 46.18 5.85 4.14
C GLY A 526 46.11 5.01 5.42
N LEU A 527 45.53 5.54 6.50
CA LEU A 527 45.59 4.92 7.83
C LEU A 527 44.22 4.79 8.51
N LEU A 528 43.20 5.51 8.06
CA LEU A 528 41.85 5.47 8.60
C LEU A 528 40.89 5.01 7.51
N ASP A 529 40.10 3.98 7.82
CA ASP A 529 39.07 3.50 6.92
C ASP A 529 37.99 4.59 6.67
N PRO A 530 37.53 4.80 5.42
CA PRO A 530 36.52 5.80 5.09
C PRO A 530 35.23 5.69 5.92
N HIS A 531 34.88 4.49 6.36
CA HIS A 531 33.71 4.25 7.20
C HIS A 531 33.74 5.13 8.46
N TYR A 532 34.89 5.28 9.12
CA TYR A 532 34.99 6.12 10.30
C TYR A 532 34.93 7.62 10.02
N THR A 533 35.40 8.05 8.84
CA THR A 533 35.20 9.44 8.40
C THR A 533 33.72 9.70 8.16
N TYR A 534 33.01 8.76 7.53
CA TYR A 534 31.57 8.81 7.32
C TYR A 534 30.81 8.84 8.65
N GLU A 535 31.10 7.92 9.58
CA GLU A 535 30.43 7.83 10.88
C GLU A 535 30.63 9.09 11.72
N TYR A 536 31.82 9.69 11.68
CA TYR A 536 32.10 10.99 12.31
C TYR A 536 31.22 12.11 11.73
N LEU A 537 31.20 12.27 10.39
CA LEU A 537 30.41 13.33 9.75
C LEU A 537 28.90 13.10 9.91
N SER A 538 28.45 11.85 9.85
CA SER A 538 27.05 11.46 10.12
C SER A 538 26.67 11.74 11.58
N GLY A 539 27.60 11.56 12.53
CA GLY A 539 27.43 11.99 13.92
C GLY A 539 27.26 13.49 14.05
N ILE A 540 28.02 14.29 13.30
CA ILE A 540 27.87 15.75 13.26
C ILE A 540 26.49 16.13 12.72
N GLU A 541 26.09 15.58 11.58
CA GLU A 541 24.77 15.79 10.96
C GLU A 541 23.63 15.44 11.93
N LYS A 542 23.70 14.25 12.57
CA LYS A 542 22.73 13.80 13.58
C LYS A 542 22.66 14.77 14.76
N THR A 543 23.82 15.18 15.30
CA THR A 543 23.89 16.10 16.43
C THR A 543 23.30 17.47 16.09
N ILE A 544 23.55 17.99 14.89
CA ILE A 544 22.92 19.24 14.41
C ILE A 544 21.38 19.12 14.39
N ARG A 545 20.85 17.98 13.95
CA ARG A 545 19.40 17.77 13.81
C ARG A 545 18.69 17.53 15.13
N GLU A 546 19.29 16.74 16.02
CA GLU A 546 18.67 16.28 17.27
C GLU A 546 19.01 17.15 18.49
N HIS A 547 20.16 17.84 18.47
CA HIS A 547 20.70 18.63 19.59
C HIS A 547 21.07 20.06 19.17
N ARG A 548 20.11 20.76 18.53
CA ARG A 548 20.34 22.08 17.91
C ARG A 548 20.84 23.17 18.88
N GLU A 549 20.39 23.17 20.13
CA GLU A 549 20.82 24.15 21.13
C GLU A 549 22.33 24.08 21.37
N THR A 550 22.86 22.87 21.60
CA THR A 550 24.31 22.63 21.73
C THR A 550 25.06 23.03 20.45
N ALA A 551 24.48 22.74 19.28
CA ALA A 551 25.07 23.08 17.99
C ALA A 551 25.19 24.60 17.74
N LEU A 552 24.27 25.41 18.29
CA LEU A 552 24.29 26.88 18.16
C LEU A 552 25.42 27.52 18.97
N GLU A 553 25.83 26.93 20.10
CA GLU A 553 26.90 27.44 20.97
C GLU A 553 28.31 26.98 20.54
N THR A 554 28.38 26.21 19.46
CA THR A 554 29.57 25.47 19.06
C THR A 554 30.40 26.23 18.01
N ASN A 555 31.73 26.20 18.13
CA ASN A 555 32.63 26.70 17.10
C ASN A 555 32.95 25.62 16.06
N TRP A 556 32.51 25.84 14.82
CA TRP A 556 32.57 24.91 13.70
C TRP A 556 33.90 24.91 12.91
N ASP A 557 34.91 25.67 13.35
CA ASP A 557 36.21 25.80 12.65
C ASP A 557 36.83 24.45 12.27
N GLY A 558 36.86 23.50 13.20
CA GLY A 558 37.50 22.21 12.97
C GLY A 558 36.82 21.35 11.90
N VAL A 559 35.48 21.40 11.81
CA VAL A 559 34.73 20.66 10.77
C VAL A 559 34.94 21.29 9.41
N ILE A 560 34.92 22.63 9.31
CA ILE A 560 35.20 23.32 8.03
C ILE A 560 36.62 23.02 7.56
N ASP A 561 37.59 23.04 8.46
CA ASP A 561 38.98 22.68 8.20
C ASP A 561 39.13 21.21 7.72
N LEU A 562 38.39 20.28 8.33
CA LEU A 562 38.37 18.87 7.92
C LEU A 562 37.83 18.71 6.50
N LEU A 563 36.73 19.37 6.18
CA LEU A 563 36.13 19.34 4.84
C LEU A 563 37.09 19.90 3.78
N GLU A 564 37.81 20.97 4.11
CA GLU A 564 38.85 21.55 3.25
C GLU A 564 40.03 20.58 3.04
N GLU A 565 40.40 19.80 4.06
CA GLU A 565 41.45 18.78 3.96
C GLU A 565 41.03 17.59 3.08
N ILE A 566 39.77 17.13 3.21
CA ILE A 566 39.17 16.12 2.33
C ILE A 566 39.19 16.60 0.88
N ARG A 567 38.74 17.84 0.64
CA ARG A 567 38.77 18.50 -0.68
C ARG A 567 40.18 18.51 -1.26
N ALA A 568 41.15 19.07 -0.53
CA ALA A 568 42.53 19.19 -0.99
C ALA A 568 43.16 17.82 -1.29
N SER A 569 42.89 16.80 -0.48
CA SER A 569 43.32 15.42 -0.73
C SER A 569 42.71 14.86 -2.02
N GLY A 570 41.42 15.10 -2.24
CA GLY A 570 40.69 14.65 -3.43
C GLY A 570 41.13 15.30 -4.74
N GLU A 571 41.47 16.58 -4.71
CA GLU A 571 42.04 17.29 -5.87
C GLU A 571 43.44 16.82 -6.22
N ASN A 572 44.26 16.53 -5.21
CA ASN A 572 45.60 15.99 -5.42
C ASN A 572 45.56 14.56 -5.98
N THR A 573 44.61 13.73 -5.53
CA THR A 573 44.44 12.36 -6.02
C THR A 573 42.96 11.96 -5.89
N PRO A 574 42.28 11.50 -6.95
CA PRO A 574 40.87 11.08 -6.86
C PRO A 574 40.65 9.93 -5.86
N PHE A 575 39.58 9.96 -5.08
CA PHE A 575 39.21 8.86 -4.18
C PHE A 575 38.71 7.63 -4.96
N ALA A 576 38.92 6.43 -4.40
CA ALA A 576 38.41 5.20 -4.99
C ALA A 576 36.88 5.13 -4.91
N ARG A 577 36.24 4.60 -5.96
CA ARG A 577 34.78 4.41 -6.02
C ARG A 577 34.38 3.10 -5.36
N GLY A 578 33.21 3.09 -4.71
CA GLY A 578 32.64 1.91 -4.07
C GLY A 578 33.15 1.65 -2.64
N GLY A 579 32.43 0.81 -1.90
CA GLY A 579 32.84 0.34 -0.57
C GLY A 579 33.83 -0.82 -0.65
N ASN A 580 34.69 -0.96 0.36
CA ASN A 580 35.45 -2.19 0.56
C ASN A 580 34.47 -3.34 0.84
N LYS A 581 34.60 -4.46 0.12
CA LYS A 581 33.76 -5.64 0.33
C LYS A 581 34.19 -6.35 1.62
N PHE A 582 33.41 -6.17 2.69
CA PHE A 582 33.28 -7.16 3.75
C PHE A 582 31.91 -7.80 3.56
N ASP A 583 31.88 -9.11 3.30
CA ASP A 583 30.82 -9.78 2.51
C ASP A 583 29.40 -9.82 3.12
N ASP A 584 29.13 -9.22 4.29
CA ASP A 584 27.84 -9.39 4.97
C ASP A 584 27.17 -8.11 5.53
N PHE A 585 27.79 -6.92 5.48
CA PHE A 585 27.21 -5.70 6.08
C PHE A 585 27.49 -4.40 5.30
N TRP A 586 26.64 -3.38 5.49
CA TRP A 586 26.79 -2.08 4.85
C TRP A 586 28.06 -1.36 5.36
N HIS A 587 29.01 -1.11 4.45
CA HIS A 587 30.29 -0.47 4.74
C HIS A 587 30.44 0.79 3.88
N ALA A 588 30.41 1.97 4.52
CA ALA A 588 30.52 3.26 3.85
C ALA A 588 31.88 3.46 3.15
N GLY A 589 31.85 3.68 1.83
CA GLY A 589 33.00 4.10 1.04
C GLY A 589 33.13 5.62 0.95
N TRP A 590 34.11 6.10 0.16
CA TRP A 590 34.32 7.54 -0.03
C TRP A 590 33.14 8.26 -0.68
N ASP A 591 32.35 7.59 -1.52
CA ASP A 591 31.13 8.17 -2.11
C ASP A 591 30.15 8.61 -0.99
N ALA A 592 29.98 7.77 0.04
CA ALA A 592 29.15 8.09 1.21
C ALA A 592 29.74 9.21 2.06
N VAL A 593 31.07 9.26 2.21
CA VAL A 593 31.77 10.37 2.90
C VAL A 593 31.49 11.71 2.22
N HIS A 594 31.57 11.78 0.87
CA HIS A 594 31.26 13.01 0.14
C HIS A 594 29.78 13.40 0.24
N LEU A 595 28.88 12.41 0.23
CA LEU A 595 27.45 12.65 0.38
C LEU A 595 27.15 13.27 1.76
N VAL A 596 27.63 12.66 2.85
CA VAL A 596 27.41 13.19 4.20
C VAL A 596 28.14 14.51 4.45
N ALA A 597 29.32 14.72 3.85
CA ALA A 597 30.02 16.01 3.88
C ALA A 597 29.17 17.13 3.29
N THR A 598 28.44 16.82 2.22
CA THR A 598 27.48 17.74 1.59
C THR A 598 26.32 18.04 2.53
N ASP A 599 25.77 17.01 3.17
CA ASP A 599 24.66 17.16 4.11
C ASP A 599 25.04 17.96 5.35
N VAL A 600 26.25 17.78 5.88
CA VAL A 600 26.80 18.60 6.96
C VAL A 600 26.90 20.06 6.54
N LEU A 601 27.45 20.37 5.36
CA LEU A 601 27.51 21.76 4.86
C LEU A 601 26.13 22.39 4.74
N ARG A 602 25.18 21.67 4.16
CA ARG A 602 23.80 22.15 4.03
C ARG A 602 23.17 22.40 5.39
N ASP A 603 23.30 21.48 6.33
CA ASP A 603 22.70 21.59 7.66
C ASP A 603 23.33 22.74 8.47
N LEU A 604 24.62 23.06 8.25
CA LEU A 604 25.27 24.25 8.81
C LEU A 604 24.69 25.57 8.27
N PHE A 605 24.33 25.63 6.98
CA PHE A 605 23.71 26.82 6.37
C PHE A 605 22.21 26.93 6.67
N THR A 606 21.54 25.83 6.97
CA THR A 606 20.08 25.79 7.09
C THR A 606 19.60 26.58 8.31
N GLU A 607 18.92 27.69 8.04
CA GLU A 607 18.20 28.45 9.05
C GLU A 607 16.98 27.64 9.55
N ARG A 608 16.83 27.56 10.87
CA ARG A 608 15.58 27.14 11.54
C ARG A 608 15.36 28.10 12.70
N ASP A 609 14.11 28.49 12.90
CA ASP A 609 13.71 29.51 13.88
C ASP A 609 14.46 30.84 13.72
N GLY A 610 14.83 31.18 12.48
CA GLY A 610 15.54 32.42 12.13
C GLY A 610 17.01 32.47 12.53
N GLN A 611 17.63 31.33 12.86
CA GLN A 611 19.05 31.24 13.21
C GLN A 611 19.77 30.13 12.42
N ALA A 612 20.87 30.49 11.75
CA ALA A 612 21.82 29.55 11.16
C ALA A 612 22.90 29.15 12.18
N LEU A 613 23.53 27.98 12.00
CA LEU A 613 24.60 27.51 12.88
C LEU A 613 25.93 28.24 12.64
N ILE A 614 26.14 28.74 11.42
CA ILE A 614 27.34 29.48 11.06
C ILE A 614 27.02 30.80 10.39
N HIS A 615 27.89 31.80 10.63
CA HIS A 615 27.93 33.01 9.84
C HIS A 615 28.70 32.75 8.55
N LEU A 616 28.00 32.67 7.42
CA LEU A 616 28.60 32.36 6.12
C LEU A 616 29.81 33.26 5.80
N GLY A 617 29.77 34.54 6.20
CA GLY A 617 30.89 35.47 5.98
C GLY A 617 32.25 34.98 6.49
N LYS A 618 32.31 34.19 7.57
CA LYS A 618 33.55 33.60 8.11
C LYS A 618 34.07 32.45 7.26
N TYR A 619 33.18 31.64 6.70
CA TYR A 619 33.50 30.36 6.04
C TYR A 619 33.28 30.36 4.52
N ARG A 620 32.84 31.49 3.96
CA ARG A 620 32.33 31.61 2.59
C ARG A 620 33.27 31.01 1.55
N GLU A 621 34.56 31.36 1.61
CA GLU A 621 35.55 30.92 0.63
C GLU A 621 35.80 29.41 0.72
N GLN A 622 36.01 28.88 1.92
CA GLN A 622 36.23 27.44 2.16
C GLN A 622 34.99 26.63 1.75
N SER A 623 33.80 27.08 2.18
CA SER A 623 32.54 26.45 1.82
C SER A 623 32.32 26.39 0.31
N LEU A 624 32.51 27.49 -0.41
CA LEU A 624 32.32 27.52 -1.86
C LEU A 624 33.32 26.62 -2.60
N LYS A 625 34.59 26.58 -2.16
CA LYS A 625 35.59 25.67 -2.73
C LYS A 625 35.20 24.20 -2.52
N THR A 626 34.72 23.85 -1.33
CA THR A 626 34.27 22.48 -1.04
C THR A 626 33.04 22.10 -1.85
N ILE A 627 32.04 22.98 -1.94
CA ILE A 627 30.86 22.77 -2.80
C ILE A 627 31.28 22.60 -4.26
N SER A 628 32.16 23.47 -4.77
CA SER A 628 32.69 23.38 -6.13
C SER A 628 33.39 22.06 -6.39
N TYR A 629 34.15 21.53 -5.43
CA TYR A 629 34.78 20.22 -5.54
C TYR A 629 33.76 19.09 -5.57
N LEU A 630 32.78 19.10 -4.66
CA LEU A 630 31.72 18.09 -4.59
C LEU A 630 30.86 18.05 -5.87
N LEU A 631 30.64 19.20 -6.52
CA LEU A 631 29.97 19.29 -7.82
C LEU A 631 30.76 18.65 -8.97
N THR A 632 32.06 18.40 -8.81
CA THR A 632 32.87 17.66 -9.80
C THR A 632 32.90 16.16 -9.54
N HIS A 633 32.23 15.68 -8.49
CA HIS A 633 32.18 14.27 -8.16
C HIS A 633 31.57 13.45 -9.30
N PRO A 634 32.05 12.24 -9.60
CA PRO A 634 31.55 11.48 -10.76
C PRO A 634 30.12 10.93 -10.64
N GLN A 635 29.47 11.01 -9.47
CA GLN A 635 28.13 10.46 -9.22
C GLN A 635 27.08 11.58 -9.16
N PRO A 636 25.97 11.50 -9.94
CA PRO A 636 25.62 10.42 -10.86
C PRO A 636 26.44 10.51 -12.14
N SER A 637 26.63 9.39 -12.84
CA SER A 637 27.22 9.36 -14.17
C SER A 637 26.14 9.19 -15.26
N PRO A 638 26.37 9.60 -16.52
CA PRO A 638 25.41 9.37 -17.60
C PRO A 638 25.14 7.89 -17.89
N GLU A 639 26.03 6.99 -17.45
CA GLU A 639 25.87 5.54 -17.56
C GLU A 639 24.86 5.02 -16.53
N ASP A 640 24.83 5.56 -15.31
CA ASP A 640 23.88 5.18 -14.25
C ASP A 640 22.41 5.34 -14.66
N GLU A 641 22.13 6.19 -15.65
CA GLU A 641 20.79 6.53 -16.11
C GLU A 641 20.33 5.72 -17.35
N GLN A 642 21.16 4.79 -17.85
CA GLN A 642 20.81 3.96 -19.00
C GLN A 642 20.10 2.68 -18.54
N ASP A 643 18.97 2.35 -19.18
CA ASP A 643 18.12 1.20 -18.90
C ASP A 643 18.90 -0.15 -18.89
N GLU A 644 19.90 -0.28 -19.76
CA GLU A 644 20.68 -1.50 -19.95
C GLU A 644 21.73 -1.75 -18.85
N THR A 645 22.02 -0.75 -18.01
CA THR A 645 23.00 -0.90 -16.93
C THR A 645 22.41 -1.67 -15.75
N PRO A 646 23.22 -2.35 -14.93
CA PRO A 646 22.72 -3.06 -13.75
C PRO A 646 21.88 -2.17 -12.82
N ARG A 647 22.24 -0.88 -12.70
CA ARG A 647 21.51 0.09 -11.87
C ARG A 647 20.19 0.53 -12.52
N GLY A 648 20.20 0.86 -13.82
CA GLY A 648 18.98 1.19 -14.57
C GLY A 648 17.99 0.03 -14.64
N ALA A 649 18.48 -1.18 -14.96
CA ALA A 649 17.67 -2.39 -15.01
C ALA A 649 17.08 -2.77 -13.64
N LEU A 650 17.82 -2.55 -12.56
CA LEU A 650 17.31 -2.79 -11.20
C LEU A 650 16.18 -1.81 -10.84
N ALA A 651 16.36 -0.52 -11.16
CA ALA A 651 15.33 0.49 -10.95
C ALA A 651 14.05 0.19 -11.74
N ILE A 652 14.18 -0.19 -13.01
CA ILE A 652 13.05 -0.57 -13.87
C ILE A 652 12.33 -1.81 -13.32
N ARG A 653 13.07 -2.87 -12.96
CA ARG A 653 12.47 -4.08 -12.39
C ARG A 653 11.77 -3.82 -11.05
N ALA A 654 12.35 -2.96 -10.20
CA ALA A 654 11.72 -2.58 -8.94
C ALA A 654 10.38 -1.87 -9.19
N MET A 655 10.35 -0.92 -10.12
CA MET A 655 9.13 -0.22 -10.55
C MET A 655 8.09 -1.15 -11.18
N GLU A 656 8.50 -2.07 -12.05
CA GLU A 656 7.58 -3.03 -12.69
C GLU A 656 6.99 -4.03 -11.68
N ARG A 657 7.75 -4.37 -10.64
CA ARG A 657 7.31 -5.25 -9.55
C ARG A 657 6.34 -4.54 -8.61
N ASP A 658 6.57 -3.26 -8.32
CA ASP A 658 5.76 -2.48 -7.40
C ASP A 658 5.73 -0.99 -7.81
N PRO A 659 4.54 -0.44 -8.15
CA PRO A 659 4.37 0.96 -8.51
C PRO A 659 4.83 1.97 -7.46
N GLU A 660 5.04 1.59 -6.20
CA GLU A 660 5.61 2.49 -5.18
C GLU A 660 7.08 2.85 -5.47
N TYR A 661 7.81 2.03 -6.23
CA TYR A 661 9.20 2.31 -6.64
C TYR A 661 9.32 3.21 -7.86
N ARG A 662 8.24 3.87 -8.30
CA ARG A 662 8.31 4.81 -9.43
C ARG A 662 9.35 5.91 -9.27
N TRP A 663 9.65 6.30 -8.02
CA TRP A 663 10.64 7.32 -7.72
C TRP A 663 12.09 6.92 -8.09
N LEU A 664 12.38 5.62 -8.29
CA LEU A 664 13.72 5.16 -8.68
C LEU A 664 14.09 5.55 -10.13
N THR A 665 13.10 5.85 -10.97
CA THR A 665 13.33 6.21 -12.38
C THR A 665 13.04 7.69 -12.67
N ASP A 666 12.62 8.48 -11.67
CA ASP A 666 12.44 9.92 -11.83
C ASP A 666 13.78 10.67 -11.61
N PRO A 667 14.14 11.64 -12.47
CA PRO A 667 15.44 12.29 -12.40
C PRO A 667 15.69 13.08 -11.10
N LEU A 668 14.66 13.71 -10.52
CA LEU A 668 14.82 14.60 -9.37
C LEU A 668 15.09 13.82 -8.09
N SER A 669 14.30 12.77 -7.81
CA SER A 669 14.51 11.86 -6.68
C SER A 669 15.82 11.09 -6.81
N SER A 670 16.22 10.74 -8.05
CA SER A 670 17.53 10.15 -8.30
C SER A 670 18.67 11.13 -7.97
N ALA A 671 18.52 12.42 -8.31
CA ALA A 671 19.54 13.43 -8.03
C ALA A 671 19.83 13.59 -6.53
N ILE A 672 18.80 13.65 -5.68
CA ILE A 672 18.97 13.84 -4.23
C ILE A 672 19.64 12.65 -3.51
N GLN A 673 19.82 11.51 -4.20
CA GLN A 673 20.55 10.34 -3.69
C GLN A 673 22.01 10.29 -4.15
N THR A 674 22.51 11.37 -4.76
CA THR A 674 23.84 11.43 -5.36
C THR A 674 24.63 12.60 -4.81
N VAL A 675 25.97 12.47 -4.78
CA VAL A 675 26.86 13.52 -4.29
C VAL A 675 26.67 14.83 -5.05
N ARG A 676 26.68 14.81 -6.39
CA ARG A 676 26.51 16.05 -7.17
C ARG A 676 25.13 16.66 -7.00
N GLY A 677 24.07 15.86 -6.93
CA GLY A 677 22.74 16.39 -6.71
C GLY A 677 22.62 17.09 -5.36
N ARG A 678 23.09 16.46 -4.28
CA ARG A 678 23.12 17.12 -2.95
C ARG A 678 24.03 18.35 -2.93
N ALA A 679 25.14 18.32 -3.66
CA ALA A 679 26.05 19.45 -3.74
C ALA A 679 25.41 20.62 -4.50
N PHE A 680 24.55 20.33 -5.48
CA PHE A 680 23.74 21.33 -6.16
C PHE A 680 22.72 21.96 -5.20
N GLU A 681 21.97 21.18 -4.41
CA GLU A 681 21.06 21.74 -3.39
C GLU A 681 21.81 22.65 -2.41
N THR A 682 23.02 22.23 -2.02
CA THR A 682 23.89 22.99 -1.12
C THR A 682 24.40 24.28 -1.78
N LEU A 683 24.70 24.27 -3.08
CA LEU A 683 25.05 25.47 -3.85
C LEU A 683 23.88 26.45 -3.90
N VAL A 684 22.66 25.96 -4.10
CA VAL A 684 21.45 26.80 -4.08
C VAL A 684 21.34 27.48 -2.72
N LEU A 685 21.34 26.72 -1.64
CA LEU A 685 21.26 27.26 -0.28
C LEU A 685 22.41 28.24 0.02
N PHE A 686 23.64 27.91 -0.38
CA PHE A 686 24.78 28.82 -0.27
C PHE A 686 24.51 30.14 -0.98
N ALA A 687 24.01 30.11 -2.22
CA ALA A 687 23.69 31.31 -2.99
C ALA A 687 22.58 32.14 -2.34
N GLU A 688 21.64 31.50 -1.65
CA GLU A 688 20.61 32.20 -0.88
C GLU A 688 21.19 32.93 0.33
N CYS A 689 22.07 32.27 1.07
CA CYS A 689 22.74 32.83 2.24
C CYS A 689 23.83 33.88 1.88
N ASP A 690 24.43 33.80 0.68
CA ASP A 690 25.52 34.69 0.26
C ASP A 690 25.06 36.11 -0.13
N GLY A 691 23.75 36.28 -0.34
CA GLY A 691 23.10 37.57 -0.51
C GLY A 691 22.04 37.61 -1.60
N PRO A 692 21.45 38.80 -1.83
CA PRO A 692 20.40 38.99 -2.83
C PRO A 692 20.91 38.96 -4.29
N HIS A 693 22.22 39.10 -4.51
CA HIS A 693 22.86 39.06 -5.84
C HIS A 693 23.96 38.01 -5.85
N LEU A 694 24.14 37.35 -7.00
CA LEU A 694 25.19 36.33 -7.14
C LEU A 694 26.53 36.98 -7.43
N ARG A 695 27.56 36.57 -6.69
CA ARG A 695 28.94 36.99 -6.95
C ARG A 695 29.54 36.19 -8.12
N ASP A 696 30.56 36.75 -8.76
CA ASP A 696 31.17 36.18 -9.98
C ASP A 696 31.75 34.78 -9.77
N ASP A 697 32.27 34.47 -8.57
CA ASP A 697 32.78 33.14 -8.24
C ASP A 697 31.67 32.09 -8.17
N VAL A 698 30.51 32.41 -7.60
CA VAL A 698 29.32 31.54 -7.61
C VAL A 698 28.81 31.32 -9.03
N LYS A 699 28.77 32.38 -9.85
CA LYS A 699 28.40 32.29 -11.27
C LYS A 699 29.34 31.34 -12.02
N GLN A 700 30.65 31.46 -11.81
CA GLN A 700 31.65 30.58 -12.44
C GLN A 700 31.48 29.11 -12.04
N VAL A 701 31.18 28.82 -10.77
CA VAL A 701 30.91 27.45 -10.30
C VAL A 701 29.68 26.86 -11.01
N TYR A 702 28.59 27.62 -11.08
CA TYR A 702 27.36 27.19 -11.75
C TYR A 702 27.56 26.97 -13.25
N GLU A 703 28.20 27.93 -13.94
CA GLU A 703 28.52 27.84 -15.37
C GLU A 703 29.38 26.61 -15.68
N HIS A 704 30.41 26.36 -14.86
CA HIS A 704 31.30 25.22 -15.04
C HIS A 704 30.57 23.88 -14.93
N MET A 705 29.64 23.79 -13.98
CA MET A 705 28.82 22.60 -13.76
C MET A 705 27.87 22.38 -14.95
N ILE A 706 27.09 23.39 -15.35
CA ILE A 706 26.16 23.28 -16.48
C ILE A 706 26.89 22.93 -17.79
N GLN A 707 28.05 23.53 -18.05
CA GLN A 707 28.80 23.29 -19.28
C GLN A 707 29.23 21.83 -19.46
N LYS A 708 29.49 21.13 -18.35
CA LYS A 708 29.96 19.74 -18.34
C LYS A 708 28.84 18.72 -18.09
N GLU A 709 27.62 19.17 -17.83
CA GLU A 709 26.57 18.28 -17.37
C GLU A 709 26.05 17.38 -18.51
N GLY A 710 25.88 16.10 -18.19
CA GLY A 710 25.46 15.06 -19.13
C GLY A 710 24.40 14.11 -18.56
N THR A 711 23.90 14.38 -17.35
CA THR A 711 22.92 13.56 -16.61
C THR A 711 21.56 14.25 -16.54
N ARG A 712 20.48 13.48 -16.66
CA ARG A 712 19.11 13.95 -16.47
C ARG A 712 18.89 14.44 -15.04
N ALA A 713 19.50 13.78 -14.06
CA ALA A 713 19.37 14.11 -12.65
C ALA A 713 19.71 15.58 -12.35
N LEU A 714 20.91 16.02 -12.73
CA LEU A 714 21.37 17.39 -12.46
C LEU A 714 20.68 18.42 -13.37
N MET A 715 20.29 18.03 -14.58
CA MET A 715 19.53 18.92 -15.46
C MET A 715 18.11 19.17 -14.95
N SER A 716 17.47 18.15 -14.37
CA SER A 716 16.19 18.32 -13.65
C SER A 716 16.33 19.29 -12.48
N MET A 717 17.39 19.16 -11.68
CA MET A 717 17.69 20.14 -10.63
C MET A 717 17.94 21.56 -11.18
N ALA A 718 18.63 21.69 -12.31
CA ALA A 718 18.84 22.98 -12.97
C ALA A 718 17.52 23.65 -13.37
N GLY A 719 16.53 22.87 -13.78
CA GLY A 719 15.16 23.33 -13.99
C GLY A 719 14.46 23.72 -12.69
N GLN A 720 14.47 22.81 -11.69
CA GLN A 720 13.79 22.99 -10.40
C GLN A 720 14.26 24.22 -9.64
N PHE A 721 15.56 24.50 -9.64
CA PHE A 721 16.15 25.64 -8.93
C PHE A 721 16.42 26.84 -9.83
N LEU A 722 15.96 26.83 -11.09
CA LEU A 722 16.07 27.97 -11.99
C LEU A 722 15.53 29.27 -11.36
N PRO A 723 14.38 29.28 -10.66
CA PRO A 723 13.86 30.49 -10.01
C PRO A 723 14.84 31.08 -8.99
N ASN A 724 15.49 30.23 -8.18
CA ASN A 724 16.43 30.67 -7.14
C ASN A 724 17.59 31.48 -7.71
N PHE A 725 18.05 31.18 -8.93
CA PHE A 725 19.10 31.94 -9.61
C PHE A 725 18.55 33.08 -10.46
N TYR A 726 17.41 32.88 -11.14
CA TYR A 726 16.81 33.88 -12.02
C TYR A 726 16.51 35.19 -11.29
N PHE A 727 15.88 35.11 -10.12
CA PHE A 727 15.49 36.31 -9.36
C PHE A 727 16.68 37.10 -8.81
N ARG A 728 17.85 36.48 -8.68
CA ARG A 728 19.09 37.13 -8.22
C ARG A 728 19.83 37.82 -9.37
N GLU A 729 19.84 37.21 -10.56
CA GLU A 729 20.65 37.62 -11.72
C GLU A 729 20.00 37.25 -13.08
N LYS A 730 18.97 38.00 -13.47
CA LYS A 730 18.14 37.72 -14.67
C LYS A 730 18.93 37.67 -15.98
N ASP A 731 19.72 38.70 -16.26
CA ASP A 731 20.45 38.81 -17.53
C ASP A 731 21.54 37.75 -17.68
N TRP A 732 22.06 37.25 -16.55
CA TRP A 732 22.99 36.14 -16.53
C TRP A 732 22.28 34.82 -16.85
N ILE A 733 21.17 34.52 -16.16
CA ILE A 733 20.38 33.31 -16.44
C ILE A 733 19.85 33.28 -17.87
N ARG A 734 19.38 34.41 -18.43
CA ARG A 734 18.97 34.51 -19.84
C ARG A 734 20.04 34.01 -20.81
N LYS A 735 21.31 34.31 -20.54
CA LYS A 735 22.45 33.84 -21.36
C LYS A 735 22.75 32.35 -21.19
N LEU A 736 22.34 31.76 -20.06
CA LEU A 736 22.51 30.34 -19.75
C LEU A 736 21.34 29.48 -20.18
N LEU A 737 20.16 30.04 -20.47
CA LEU A 737 19.00 29.27 -20.95
C LEU A 737 19.33 28.35 -22.14
N PRO A 738 20.12 28.73 -23.16
CA PRO A 738 20.47 27.81 -24.25
C PRO A 738 21.35 26.63 -23.81
N GLN A 739 22.05 26.74 -22.68
CA GLN A 739 22.86 25.65 -22.12
C GLN A 739 22.00 24.75 -21.23
N ILE A 740 21.15 25.32 -20.37
CA ILE A 740 20.21 24.59 -19.49
C ILE A 740 19.16 23.86 -20.34
N PHE A 741 18.58 24.55 -21.32
CA PHE A 741 17.54 24.03 -22.21
C PHE A 741 18.08 23.82 -23.62
N SER A 742 19.12 23.00 -23.76
CA SER A 742 19.83 22.78 -25.02
C SER A 742 18.91 22.44 -26.20
N GLN A 743 19.19 23.04 -27.37
CA GLN A 743 18.49 22.76 -28.64
C GLN A 743 19.18 21.65 -29.46
N GLU A 744 20.32 21.15 -29.00
CA GLU A 744 21.06 20.07 -29.64
C GLU A 744 20.23 18.76 -29.63
N PRO A 745 19.98 18.12 -30.79
CA PRO A 745 19.16 16.90 -30.87
C PRO A 745 19.61 15.76 -29.96
N GLU A 746 20.92 15.59 -29.79
CA GLU A 746 21.55 14.59 -28.93
C GLU A 746 21.37 14.87 -27.43
N LYS A 747 21.10 16.13 -27.05
CA LYS A 747 20.83 16.55 -25.67
C LYS A 747 19.34 16.68 -25.37
N LYS A 748 18.47 16.18 -26.25
CA LYS A 748 17.01 16.24 -26.07
C LYS A 748 16.56 15.67 -24.72
N ARG A 749 17.13 14.55 -24.28
CA ARG A 749 16.84 13.94 -22.96
C ARG A 749 17.20 14.84 -21.76
N LEU A 750 18.22 15.69 -21.93
CA LEU A 750 18.68 16.63 -20.90
C LEU A 750 17.76 17.84 -20.86
N TYR A 751 17.35 18.32 -22.04
CA TYR A 751 16.32 19.35 -22.15
C TYR A 751 15.01 18.90 -21.50
N THR A 752 14.51 17.70 -21.78
CA THR A 752 13.26 17.21 -21.19
C THR A 752 13.35 17.11 -19.67
N ALA A 753 14.51 16.71 -19.13
CA ALA A 753 14.72 16.66 -17.69
C ALA A 753 14.72 18.06 -17.06
N ALA A 754 15.43 19.03 -17.64
CA ALA A 754 15.39 20.42 -17.18
C ALA A 754 14.00 21.05 -17.31
N TRP A 755 13.28 20.70 -18.37
CA TRP A 755 11.92 21.17 -18.57
C TRP A 755 10.95 20.60 -17.54
N GLU A 756 11.02 19.29 -17.27
CA GLU A 756 10.27 18.65 -16.18
C GLU A 756 10.54 19.33 -14.84
N GLY A 757 11.83 19.51 -14.48
CA GLY A 757 12.20 20.18 -13.23
C GLY A 757 11.72 21.64 -13.16
N TYR A 758 11.67 22.37 -14.28
CA TYR A 758 11.09 23.71 -14.26
C TYR A 758 9.57 23.68 -13.99
N LEU A 759 8.86 22.71 -14.56
CA LEU A 759 7.41 22.55 -14.41
C LEU A 759 6.97 21.95 -13.06
N THR A 760 7.90 21.40 -12.26
CA THR A 760 7.61 20.96 -10.89
C THR A 760 7.49 22.13 -9.90
N ASN A 761 7.87 23.34 -10.31
CA ASN A 761 7.64 24.55 -9.52
C ASN A 761 6.21 25.06 -9.63
N GLY A 762 5.83 26.00 -8.76
CA GLY A 762 4.69 26.87 -9.03
C GLY A 762 5.02 27.90 -10.12
N LEU A 763 3.99 28.58 -10.63
CA LEU A 763 4.16 29.66 -11.59
C LEU A 763 4.74 30.92 -10.92
N TYR A 764 5.82 31.44 -11.50
CA TYR A 764 6.38 32.75 -11.14
C TYR A 764 6.05 33.80 -12.20
N HIS A 765 5.23 34.82 -11.87
CA HIS A 765 4.74 35.86 -12.80
C HIS A 765 5.85 36.49 -13.66
N GLU A 766 6.92 36.98 -13.01
CA GLU A 766 8.01 37.68 -13.69
C GLU A 766 8.88 36.75 -14.56
N MET A 767 8.95 35.46 -14.25
CA MET A 767 9.63 34.49 -15.11
C MET A 767 8.75 34.12 -16.31
N PHE A 768 7.46 33.89 -16.08
CA PHE A 768 6.52 33.51 -17.13
C PHE A 768 6.36 34.60 -18.20
N THR A 769 6.41 35.87 -17.79
CA THR A 769 6.32 37.02 -18.69
C THR A 769 7.64 37.32 -19.43
N ASP A 770 8.74 36.62 -19.12
CA ASP A 770 9.99 36.74 -19.85
C ASP A 770 9.89 36.09 -21.24
N PRO A 771 10.11 36.83 -22.34
CA PRO A 771 10.02 36.28 -23.69
C PRO A 771 10.95 35.09 -23.97
N GLU A 772 12.11 35.00 -23.33
CA GLU A 772 13.02 33.88 -23.52
C GLU A 772 12.52 32.60 -22.82
N ILE A 773 11.80 32.75 -21.69
CA ILE A 773 11.14 31.64 -21.00
C ILE A 773 9.87 31.22 -21.74
N GLN A 774 9.10 32.15 -22.30
CA GLN A 774 7.91 31.83 -23.10
C GLN A 774 8.24 30.94 -24.32
N LYS A 775 9.41 31.14 -24.95
CA LYS A 775 9.90 30.26 -26.01
C LYS A 775 10.09 28.81 -25.56
N LEU A 776 10.38 28.57 -24.27
CA LEU A 776 10.51 27.22 -23.72
C LEU A 776 9.14 26.54 -23.63
N TYR A 777 8.08 27.27 -23.26
CA TYR A 777 6.72 26.75 -23.32
C TYR A 777 6.32 26.40 -24.75
N ASP A 778 6.55 27.29 -25.72
CA ASP A 778 6.26 27.01 -27.14
C ASP A 778 6.97 25.74 -27.63
N ARG A 779 8.21 25.51 -27.18
CA ARG A 779 8.96 24.29 -27.47
C ARG A 779 8.37 23.07 -26.75
N GLY A 780 7.99 23.21 -25.48
CA GLY A 780 7.33 22.17 -24.69
C GLY A 780 6.02 21.69 -25.31
N LEU A 781 5.22 22.61 -25.85
CA LEU A 781 3.98 22.29 -26.56
C LEU A 781 4.18 21.48 -27.84
N ALA A 782 5.39 21.52 -28.42
CA ALA A 782 5.74 20.74 -29.61
C ALA A 782 6.24 19.32 -29.28
N LEU A 783 6.42 18.98 -28.00
CA LEU A 783 6.85 17.64 -27.57
C LEU A 783 5.70 16.64 -27.65
N THR A 784 6.06 15.40 -27.94
CA THR A 784 5.19 14.23 -28.01
C THR A 784 5.66 13.16 -27.03
N SER A 785 4.84 12.13 -26.77
CA SER A 785 5.23 11.03 -25.88
C SER A 785 6.53 10.33 -26.30
N ASP A 786 6.82 10.29 -27.60
CA ASP A 786 8.03 9.68 -28.17
C ASP A 786 9.30 10.52 -27.92
N ASP A 787 9.13 11.77 -27.52
CA ASP A 787 10.22 12.70 -27.27
C ASP A 787 10.83 12.55 -25.88
N TYR A 788 10.12 11.86 -24.97
CA TYR A 788 10.57 11.60 -23.62
C TYR A 788 11.24 10.23 -23.48
N PRO A 789 12.18 10.06 -22.53
CA PRO A 789 12.81 8.76 -22.29
C PRO A 789 11.80 7.67 -21.94
N ARG A 790 11.99 6.48 -22.50
CA ARG A 790 11.18 5.29 -22.16
C ARG A 790 11.42 4.91 -20.70
N HIS A 791 10.40 4.36 -20.04
CA HIS A 791 10.47 3.88 -18.65
C HIS A 791 10.83 4.93 -17.59
N GLN A 792 10.88 6.22 -17.97
CA GLN A 792 10.98 7.34 -17.04
C GLN A 792 9.63 7.63 -16.41
N ASN A 793 9.59 7.69 -15.08
CA ASN A 793 8.50 8.35 -14.37
C ASN A 793 8.78 9.84 -14.25
N TYR A 794 7.70 10.58 -14.05
CA TYR A 794 7.75 12.01 -13.89
C TYR A 794 7.27 12.36 -12.49
N VAL A 795 7.96 13.30 -11.83
CA VAL A 795 7.43 13.92 -10.61
C VAL A 795 6.17 14.71 -10.97
N THR A 796 6.26 15.51 -12.03
CA THR A 796 5.13 16.17 -12.67
C THR A 796 5.14 15.79 -14.15
N ASN A 797 4.04 15.21 -14.64
CA ASN A 797 3.94 14.89 -16.06
C ASN A 797 4.04 16.20 -16.88
N PRO A 798 4.96 16.32 -17.85
CA PRO A 798 5.19 17.59 -18.54
C PRO A 798 3.96 18.17 -19.26
N ASP A 799 3.06 17.32 -19.78
CA ASP A 799 1.81 17.80 -20.39
C ASP A 799 0.87 18.41 -19.34
N GLU A 800 0.81 17.79 -18.17
CA GLU A 800 0.02 18.29 -17.03
C GLU A 800 0.66 19.57 -16.48
N GLY A 801 1.97 19.58 -16.24
CA GLY A 801 2.70 20.75 -15.72
C GLY A 801 2.60 21.99 -16.62
N ILE A 802 2.67 21.84 -17.95
CA ILE A 802 2.41 22.97 -18.86
C ILE A 802 0.98 23.48 -18.71
N ALA A 803 0.00 22.57 -18.65
CA ALA A 803 -1.40 22.94 -18.49
C ALA A 803 -1.64 23.68 -17.16
N GLU A 804 -1.03 23.23 -16.06
CA GLU A 804 -1.10 23.89 -14.75
C GLU A 804 -0.48 25.28 -14.78
N HIS A 805 0.74 25.42 -15.31
CA HIS A 805 1.41 26.72 -15.44
C HIS A 805 0.60 27.70 -16.29
N LEU A 806 0.06 27.27 -17.43
CA LEU A 806 -0.76 28.12 -18.29
C LEU A 806 -2.11 28.44 -17.65
N ALA A 807 -2.69 27.54 -16.85
CA ALA A 807 -3.92 27.79 -16.10
C ALA A 807 -3.69 28.82 -14.99
N LEU A 808 -2.59 28.69 -14.24
CA LEU A 808 -2.16 29.69 -13.27
C LEU A 808 -1.89 31.04 -13.96
N ALA A 809 -1.21 31.06 -15.10
CA ALA A 809 -0.91 32.28 -15.82
C ALA A 809 -2.18 32.93 -16.36
N PHE A 810 -3.13 32.10 -16.81
CA PHE A 810 -4.45 32.56 -17.20
C PHE A 810 -5.15 33.27 -16.05
N MET A 811 -4.99 32.84 -14.80
CA MET A 811 -5.68 33.46 -13.65
C MET A 811 -4.91 34.60 -12.98
N TYR A 812 -3.58 34.53 -12.92
CA TYR A 812 -2.73 35.47 -12.18
C TYR A 812 -2.01 36.50 -13.05
N CYS A 813 -1.83 36.26 -14.35
CA CYS A 813 -1.16 37.16 -15.29
C CYS A 813 -2.17 37.77 -16.28
N ASP A 814 -3.28 38.27 -15.77
CA ASP A 814 -4.49 38.55 -16.55
C ASP A 814 -4.36 39.72 -17.53
N GLU A 815 -3.46 40.66 -17.25
CA GLU A 815 -3.08 41.77 -18.15
C GLU A 815 -2.16 41.33 -19.29
N GLU A 816 -1.25 40.37 -19.04
CA GLU A 816 -0.21 39.97 -20.02
C GLU A 816 -0.50 38.68 -20.77
N PHE A 817 -1.35 37.80 -20.25
CA PHE A 817 -1.67 36.50 -20.83
C PHE A 817 -3.19 36.32 -20.94
N GLY A 818 -3.69 35.69 -21.99
CA GLY A 818 -5.14 35.56 -22.24
C GLY A 818 -5.45 35.06 -23.65
N PHE A 819 -6.71 35.18 -24.08
CA PHE A 819 -7.18 34.61 -25.36
C PHE A 819 -6.40 35.08 -26.60
N ASP A 820 -5.93 36.33 -26.58
CA ASP A 820 -5.19 36.94 -27.69
C ASP A 820 -3.67 36.70 -27.61
N HIS A 821 -3.19 36.09 -26.52
CA HIS A 821 -1.77 35.83 -26.34
C HIS A 821 -1.31 34.69 -27.27
N PRO A 822 -0.18 34.85 -28.00
CA PRO A 822 0.29 33.83 -28.96
C PRO A 822 0.46 32.44 -28.35
N LEU A 823 1.00 32.36 -27.13
CA LEU A 823 1.19 31.08 -26.42
C LEU A 823 -0.13 30.42 -26.01
N PHE A 824 -1.16 31.20 -25.63
CA PHE A 824 -2.49 30.65 -25.33
C PHE A 824 -3.10 30.06 -26.61
N GLN A 825 -3.02 30.81 -27.72
CA GLN A 825 -3.49 30.33 -29.02
C GLN A 825 -2.72 29.08 -29.48
N ALA A 826 -1.40 29.05 -29.27
CA ALA A 826 -0.57 27.90 -29.58
C ALA A 826 -0.94 26.67 -28.73
N PHE A 827 -1.18 26.83 -27.43
CA PHE A 827 -1.63 25.76 -26.54
C PHE A 827 -2.93 25.13 -27.03
N TRP A 828 -3.94 25.94 -27.36
CA TRP A 828 -5.22 25.41 -27.81
C TRP A 828 -5.22 24.90 -29.26
N ALA A 829 -4.32 25.40 -30.11
CA ALA A 829 -4.20 24.96 -31.50
C ALA A 829 -3.32 23.71 -31.69
N LYS A 830 -2.23 23.58 -30.92
CA LYS A 830 -1.21 22.52 -31.06
C LYS A 830 -1.20 21.53 -29.91
N GLY A 831 -1.68 21.94 -28.73
CA GLY A 831 -1.67 21.11 -27.54
C GLY A 831 -2.52 19.87 -27.68
N ASN A 832 -2.16 18.83 -26.94
CA ASN A 832 -2.82 17.53 -27.04
C ASN A 832 -4.08 17.47 -26.13
N PRO A 833 -4.99 16.51 -26.38
CA PRO A 833 -6.20 16.35 -25.56
C PRO A 833 -5.94 16.24 -24.05
N LYS A 834 -4.82 15.63 -23.63
CA LYS A 834 -4.48 15.47 -22.22
C LYS A 834 -4.17 16.82 -21.59
N GLN A 835 -3.40 17.66 -22.26
CA GLN A 835 -3.09 19.03 -21.82
C GLN A 835 -4.36 19.87 -21.65
N HIS A 836 -5.26 19.88 -22.65
CA HIS A 836 -6.50 20.66 -22.61
C HIS A 836 -7.43 20.20 -21.48
N THR A 837 -7.59 18.88 -21.33
CA THR A 837 -8.38 18.27 -20.26
C THR A 837 -7.82 18.62 -18.88
N HIS A 838 -6.50 18.52 -18.69
CA HIS A 838 -5.86 18.87 -17.42
C HIS A 838 -6.00 20.36 -17.09
N PHE A 839 -5.87 21.26 -18.07
CA PHE A 839 -6.07 22.70 -17.88
C PHE A 839 -7.46 23.01 -17.32
N VAL A 840 -8.51 22.39 -17.89
CA VAL A 840 -9.89 22.56 -17.42
C VAL A 840 -10.08 21.97 -16.03
N SER A 841 -9.55 20.77 -15.80
CA SER A 841 -9.66 20.08 -14.51
C SER A 841 -8.99 20.90 -13.39
N PHE A 842 -7.76 21.36 -13.63
CA PHE A 842 -6.98 22.14 -12.69
C PHE A 842 -7.66 23.47 -12.33
N LEU A 843 -8.16 24.22 -13.32
CA LEU A 843 -8.90 25.46 -13.04
C LEU A 843 -10.16 25.21 -12.19
N GLY A 844 -10.90 24.13 -12.48
CA GLY A 844 -12.07 23.76 -11.70
C GLY A 844 -11.72 23.39 -10.26
N GLN A 845 -10.68 22.57 -10.08
CA GLN A 845 -10.21 22.17 -8.77
C GLN A 845 -9.69 23.36 -7.96
N GLU A 846 -8.74 24.11 -8.52
CA GLU A 846 -8.02 25.15 -7.78
C GLU A 846 -8.83 26.41 -7.54
N PHE A 847 -9.64 26.87 -8.50
CA PHE A 847 -10.31 28.18 -8.40
C PHE A 847 -11.82 28.09 -8.16
N VAL A 848 -12.47 26.95 -8.46
CA VAL A 848 -13.91 26.80 -8.28
C VAL A 848 -14.26 25.94 -7.06
N PHE A 849 -13.61 24.78 -6.91
CA PHE A 849 -13.97 23.81 -5.88
C PHE A 849 -13.35 24.14 -4.50
N ARG A 850 -12.06 24.49 -4.48
CA ARG A 850 -11.31 24.77 -3.23
C ARG A 850 -11.98 25.83 -2.35
N SER A 851 -11.99 25.58 -1.05
CA SER A 851 -12.81 26.34 -0.09
C SER A 851 -12.23 27.69 0.33
N ASP A 852 -10.92 27.88 0.17
CA ASP A 852 -10.12 29.03 0.59
C ASP A 852 -10.03 30.16 -0.46
N MET A 853 -10.57 29.97 -1.66
CA MET A 853 -10.45 30.93 -2.78
C MET A 853 -11.33 32.18 -2.67
N HIS A 854 -12.10 32.32 -1.59
CA HIS A 854 -12.89 33.54 -1.36
C HIS A 854 -12.00 34.78 -1.20
N ASP A 855 -10.84 34.64 -0.58
CA ASP A 855 -9.90 35.76 -0.43
C ASP A 855 -9.19 36.12 -1.73
N PHE A 856 -8.91 35.13 -2.60
CA PHE A 856 -8.37 35.37 -3.94
C PHE A 856 -9.30 36.28 -4.76
N PHE A 857 -10.60 35.96 -4.84
CA PHE A 857 -11.55 36.78 -5.62
C PHE A 857 -11.89 38.14 -4.99
N LYS A 858 -11.55 38.38 -3.72
CA LYS A 858 -11.59 39.75 -3.15
C LYS A 858 -10.47 40.61 -3.69
N VAL A 859 -9.29 40.03 -3.88
CA VAL A 859 -8.10 40.71 -4.40
C VAL A 859 -8.17 40.82 -5.92
N HIS A 860 -8.67 39.79 -6.59
CA HIS A 860 -8.80 39.69 -8.06
C HIS A 860 -10.27 39.49 -8.47
N PRO A 861 -11.12 40.55 -8.38
CA PRO A 861 -12.55 40.44 -8.66
C PRO A 861 -12.85 40.05 -10.12
N GLU A 862 -12.01 40.47 -11.06
CA GLU A 862 -12.05 40.06 -12.48
C GLU A 862 -11.87 38.55 -12.68
N GLY A 863 -11.25 37.82 -11.73
CA GLY A 863 -11.03 36.38 -11.84
C GLY A 863 -12.33 35.58 -12.04
N LYS A 864 -13.44 36.00 -11.40
CA LYS A 864 -14.75 35.37 -11.61
C LYS A 864 -15.24 35.55 -13.05
N GLN A 865 -15.12 36.77 -13.57
CA GLN A 865 -15.53 37.07 -14.94
C GLN A 865 -14.66 36.32 -15.94
N ARG A 866 -13.38 36.16 -15.63
CA ARG A 866 -12.41 35.45 -16.47
C ARG A 866 -12.69 33.96 -16.60
N LEU A 867 -13.05 33.29 -15.49
CA LEU A 867 -13.53 31.90 -15.52
C LEU A 867 -14.82 31.76 -16.35
N ARG A 868 -15.73 32.74 -16.25
CA ARG A 868 -16.96 32.78 -17.06
C ARG A 868 -16.66 32.91 -18.56
N ASP A 869 -15.78 33.84 -18.91
CA ASP A 869 -15.38 34.10 -20.29
C ASP A 869 -14.63 32.90 -20.88
N PHE A 870 -13.79 32.24 -20.07
CA PHE A 870 -13.11 31.01 -20.47
C PHE A 870 -14.10 29.89 -20.83
N TRP A 871 -15.08 29.63 -19.95
CA TRP A 871 -16.09 28.60 -20.21
C TRP A 871 -16.89 28.91 -21.49
N VAL A 872 -17.31 30.17 -21.68
CA VAL A 872 -17.99 30.62 -22.90
C VAL A 872 -17.12 30.43 -24.14
N TRP A 873 -15.85 30.84 -24.06
CA TRP A 873 -14.91 30.73 -25.15
C TRP A 873 -14.66 29.27 -25.53
N LEU A 874 -14.50 28.37 -24.55
CA LEU A 874 -14.22 26.96 -24.79
C LEU A 874 -15.38 26.27 -25.51
N ILE A 875 -16.62 26.47 -25.06
CA ILE A 875 -17.83 25.94 -25.70
C ILE A 875 -17.93 26.37 -27.17
N LYS A 876 -17.54 27.61 -27.47
CA LYS A 876 -17.61 28.19 -28.82
C LYS A 876 -16.54 27.64 -29.76
N ASN A 877 -15.33 27.39 -29.25
CA ASN A 877 -14.16 27.15 -30.09
C ASN A 877 -13.69 25.68 -30.10
N HIS A 878 -14.12 24.84 -29.17
CA HIS A 878 -13.67 23.45 -29.05
C HIS A 878 -14.83 22.44 -28.95
N ASN A 879 -14.55 21.19 -29.33
CA ASN A 879 -15.55 20.11 -29.43
C ASN A 879 -15.08 18.76 -28.85
N ASN A 880 -13.96 18.70 -28.13
CA ASN A 880 -13.46 17.43 -27.60
C ASN A 880 -14.29 17.00 -26.37
N PRO A 881 -15.07 15.89 -26.42
CA PRO A 881 -15.95 15.51 -25.32
C PRO A 881 -15.21 15.27 -24.01
N GLU A 882 -14.00 14.71 -24.04
CA GLU A 882 -13.22 14.42 -22.82
C GLU A 882 -12.88 15.68 -22.02
N THR A 883 -12.58 16.78 -22.71
CA THR A 883 -12.30 18.07 -22.07
C THR A 883 -13.55 18.63 -21.38
N PHE A 884 -14.73 18.46 -21.98
CA PHE A 884 -15.98 18.93 -21.39
C PHE A 884 -16.45 18.09 -20.20
N ARG A 885 -16.01 16.83 -20.08
CA ARG A 885 -16.32 15.96 -18.93
C ARG A 885 -15.69 16.46 -17.62
N GLU A 886 -14.60 17.21 -17.69
CA GLU A 886 -13.90 17.76 -16.50
C GLU A 886 -14.65 18.94 -15.85
N PHE A 887 -15.69 19.49 -16.49
CA PHE A 887 -16.47 20.60 -15.93
C PHE A 887 -17.32 20.23 -14.70
N GLY A 888 -17.35 18.95 -14.29
CA GLY A 888 -18.08 18.51 -13.10
C GLY A 888 -17.81 19.36 -11.86
N LEU A 889 -16.52 19.63 -11.58
CA LEU A 889 -16.09 20.45 -10.43
C LEU A 889 -16.35 21.95 -10.60
N TRP A 890 -16.72 22.40 -11.81
CA TRP A 890 -17.07 23.79 -12.06
C TRP A 890 -18.52 24.13 -11.66
N ILE A 891 -19.37 23.11 -11.48
CA ILE A 891 -20.81 23.28 -11.30
C ILE A 891 -21.12 23.59 -9.83
N ASN A 892 -20.69 24.76 -9.35
CA ASN A 892 -20.79 25.10 -7.94
C ASN A 892 -21.53 26.43 -7.69
N LEU A 893 -22.69 26.34 -7.04
CA LEU A 893 -23.45 27.52 -6.60
C LEU A 893 -23.08 28.00 -5.19
N LYS A 894 -22.57 27.11 -4.32
CA LYS A 894 -22.23 27.44 -2.93
C LYS A 894 -21.12 28.49 -2.81
N LYS A 895 -20.25 28.60 -3.82
CA LYS A 895 -19.14 29.55 -3.85
C LYS A 895 -19.50 30.92 -4.44
N GLU A 896 -20.73 31.08 -4.94
CA GLU A 896 -21.23 32.35 -5.53
C GLU A 896 -20.28 32.88 -6.63
N ILE A 897 -19.64 31.97 -7.37
CA ILE A 897 -18.79 32.31 -8.53
C ILE A 897 -19.66 32.54 -9.76
N PHE A 898 -20.71 31.72 -9.91
CA PHE A 898 -21.62 31.73 -11.03
C PHE A 898 -23.04 32.05 -10.57
N GLU A 899 -23.74 32.90 -11.33
CA GLU A 899 -25.16 33.13 -11.12
C GLU A 899 -25.95 31.90 -11.57
N PRO A 900 -27.00 31.46 -10.84
CA PRO A 900 -27.69 30.20 -11.13
C PRO A 900 -28.23 30.08 -12.56
N ALA A 901 -28.89 31.12 -13.08
CA ALA A 901 -29.39 31.10 -14.46
C ALA A 901 -28.27 31.07 -15.51
N TRP A 902 -27.16 31.76 -15.25
CA TRP A 902 -26.00 31.70 -16.14
C TRP A 902 -25.36 30.30 -16.09
N LEU A 903 -25.23 29.72 -14.90
CA LEU A 903 -24.64 28.39 -14.72
C LEU A 903 -25.47 27.32 -15.42
N ALA A 904 -26.79 27.35 -15.28
CA ALA A 904 -27.69 26.39 -15.96
C ALA A 904 -27.45 26.38 -17.48
N GLN A 905 -27.43 27.55 -18.12
CA GLN A 905 -27.17 27.65 -19.56
C GLN A 905 -25.80 27.08 -19.97
N ARG A 906 -24.78 27.23 -19.12
CA ARG A 906 -23.43 26.72 -19.40
C ARG A 906 -23.31 25.22 -19.16
N VAL A 907 -23.93 24.71 -18.11
CA VAL A 907 -24.00 23.27 -17.84
C VAL A 907 -24.72 22.56 -18.99
N LYS A 908 -25.86 23.08 -19.45
CA LYS A 908 -26.58 22.55 -20.60
C LYS A 908 -25.68 22.45 -21.83
N ALA A 909 -25.07 23.55 -22.24
CA ALA A 909 -24.19 23.58 -23.41
C ALA A 909 -22.94 22.69 -23.25
N THR A 910 -22.42 22.53 -22.03
CA THR A 910 -21.35 21.59 -21.72
C THR A 910 -21.79 20.14 -21.88
N LEU A 911 -22.98 19.79 -21.38
CA LEU A 911 -23.52 18.43 -21.50
C LEU A 911 -23.82 18.08 -22.97
N GLU A 912 -24.26 19.04 -23.79
CA GLU A 912 -24.39 18.82 -25.24
C GLU A 912 -23.05 18.44 -25.88
N LYS A 913 -21.94 19.04 -25.44
CA LYS A 913 -20.59 18.77 -25.95
C LYS A 913 -19.95 17.52 -25.35
N SER A 914 -20.27 17.18 -24.11
CA SER A 914 -19.73 16.03 -23.40
C SER A 914 -20.55 14.75 -23.59
N GLU A 915 -21.59 14.82 -24.43
CA GLU A 915 -22.54 13.73 -24.69
C GLU A 915 -23.30 13.29 -23.43
N GLY A 916 -23.63 14.26 -22.56
CA GLY A 916 -24.34 14.05 -21.31
C GLY A 916 -23.48 13.53 -20.16
N VAL A 917 -22.17 13.37 -20.37
CA VAL A 917 -21.24 12.73 -19.43
C VAL A 917 -20.43 13.78 -18.67
N LEU A 918 -20.24 13.56 -17.37
CA LEU A 918 -19.29 14.30 -16.53
C LEU A 918 -18.39 13.30 -15.79
N LYS A 919 -17.19 13.73 -15.41
CA LYS A 919 -16.27 12.93 -14.58
C LYS A 919 -16.64 12.99 -13.09
N SER A 920 -17.16 14.13 -12.63
CA SER A 920 -17.74 14.33 -11.30
C SER A 920 -19.15 14.91 -11.45
N GLU A 921 -20.15 14.28 -10.83
CA GLU A 921 -21.55 14.75 -10.89
C GLU A 921 -22.06 15.29 -9.54
N ASN A 922 -21.26 15.19 -8.48
CA ASN A 922 -21.65 15.55 -7.12
C ASN A 922 -22.14 17.01 -7.02
N ASP A 923 -21.41 17.95 -7.62
CA ASP A 923 -21.73 19.38 -7.54
C ASP A 923 -22.93 19.76 -8.44
N LEU A 924 -23.11 19.08 -9.58
CA LEU A 924 -24.32 19.21 -10.40
C LEU A 924 -25.55 18.77 -9.63
N ARG A 925 -25.46 17.61 -8.99
CA ARG A 925 -26.51 17.08 -8.12
C ARG A 925 -26.83 18.05 -6.99
N GLU A 926 -25.82 18.55 -6.27
CA GLU A 926 -26.03 19.49 -5.17
C GLU A 926 -26.65 20.82 -5.61
N SER A 927 -26.35 21.26 -6.83
CA SER A 927 -26.89 22.49 -7.40
C SER A 927 -28.28 22.32 -8.04
N SER A 928 -28.70 21.08 -8.35
CA SER A 928 -29.89 20.77 -9.16
C SER A 928 -31.20 21.41 -8.66
N VAL A 929 -31.45 21.40 -7.35
CA VAL A 929 -32.67 21.98 -6.75
C VAL A 929 -32.70 23.50 -6.91
N GLN A 930 -31.57 24.16 -6.64
CA GLN A 930 -31.47 25.60 -6.78
C GLN A 930 -31.56 26.02 -8.25
N LEU A 931 -30.88 25.29 -9.16
CA LEU A 931 -31.01 25.51 -10.60
C LEU A 931 -32.46 25.34 -11.07
N ALA A 932 -33.19 24.34 -10.57
CA ALA A 932 -34.60 24.13 -10.91
C ALA A 932 -35.50 25.30 -10.47
N HIS A 933 -35.18 25.94 -9.34
CA HIS A 933 -35.91 27.12 -8.86
C HIS A 933 -35.62 28.38 -9.69
N GLU A 934 -34.36 28.58 -10.08
CA GLU A 934 -33.91 29.84 -10.68
C GLU A 934 -33.84 29.82 -12.22
N ALA A 935 -33.76 28.63 -12.82
CA ALA A 935 -33.60 28.40 -14.25
C ALA A 935 -34.27 27.08 -14.68
N SER A 936 -35.59 27.01 -14.52
CA SER A 936 -36.35 25.77 -14.68
C SER A 936 -36.25 25.15 -16.08
N GLU A 937 -36.33 25.94 -17.15
CA GLU A 937 -36.28 25.43 -18.53
C GLU A 937 -34.91 24.81 -18.84
N ASP A 938 -33.82 25.54 -18.57
CA ASP A 938 -32.46 25.01 -18.74
C ASP A 938 -32.20 23.79 -17.85
N THR A 939 -32.70 23.79 -16.61
CA THR A 939 -32.53 22.65 -15.68
C THR A 939 -33.27 21.40 -16.16
N LEU A 940 -34.43 21.57 -16.79
CA LEU A 940 -35.14 20.46 -17.40
C LEU A 940 -34.33 19.84 -18.55
N GLU A 941 -33.73 20.67 -19.40
CA GLU A 941 -32.86 20.20 -20.48
C GLU A 941 -31.57 19.56 -19.96
N ILE A 942 -30.96 20.10 -18.89
CA ILE A 942 -29.83 19.47 -18.19
C ILE A 942 -30.22 18.06 -17.72
N ALA A 943 -31.38 17.93 -17.06
CA ALA A 943 -31.87 16.64 -16.58
C ALA A 943 -32.08 15.67 -17.74
N GLN A 944 -32.60 16.13 -18.88
CA GLN A 944 -32.73 15.31 -20.08
C GLN A 944 -31.36 14.87 -20.63
N LEU A 945 -30.43 15.79 -20.85
CA LEU A 945 -29.10 15.49 -21.39
C LEU A 945 -28.30 14.54 -20.49
N HIS A 946 -28.31 14.79 -19.18
CA HIS A 946 -27.51 14.04 -18.23
C HIS A 946 -28.16 12.70 -17.85
N LEU A 947 -29.44 12.69 -17.45
CA LEU A 947 -30.10 11.48 -16.94
C LEU A 947 -30.59 10.58 -18.07
N LEU A 948 -31.16 11.14 -19.15
CA LEU A 948 -31.71 10.36 -20.27
C LEU A 948 -30.65 10.09 -21.33
N GLU A 949 -30.08 11.12 -21.97
CA GLU A 949 -29.19 10.93 -23.12
C GLU A 949 -27.85 10.31 -22.71
N GLY A 950 -27.12 10.92 -21.78
CA GLY A 950 -25.84 10.40 -21.27
C GLY A 950 -26.00 9.18 -20.36
N GLY A 951 -27.05 9.18 -19.52
CA GLY A 951 -27.28 8.13 -18.52
C GLY A 951 -28.01 6.88 -19.05
N VAL A 952 -29.24 7.03 -19.54
CA VAL A 952 -30.07 5.89 -20.00
C VAL A 952 -29.66 5.42 -21.40
N ARG A 953 -29.44 6.34 -22.35
CA ARG A 953 -29.22 6.03 -23.77
C ARG A 953 -27.74 5.90 -24.17
N GLY A 954 -26.81 6.44 -23.37
CA GLY A 954 -25.37 6.57 -23.68
C GLY A 954 -24.50 5.29 -23.69
N GLY A 955 -25.05 4.12 -23.37
CA GLY A 955 -24.49 2.82 -23.80
C GLY A 955 -23.13 2.33 -23.25
N LYS A 956 -22.35 3.04 -22.41
CA LYS A 956 -21.11 2.49 -21.80
C LYS A 956 -20.85 2.92 -20.35
N LYS A 957 -20.73 1.92 -19.48
CA LYS A 957 -19.77 1.80 -18.34
C LYS A 957 -19.35 3.11 -17.65
N GLN A 958 -20.27 3.82 -17.02
CA GLN A 958 -19.93 4.69 -15.91
C GLN A 958 -20.42 4.09 -14.61
N THR A 959 -19.50 3.99 -13.65
CA THR A 959 -19.61 3.51 -12.27
C THR A 959 -20.59 4.32 -11.41
N VAL A 960 -21.27 5.32 -11.98
CA VAL A 960 -21.69 6.52 -11.26
C VAL A 960 -23.16 6.48 -10.82
N MET A 961 -24.06 5.81 -11.54
CA MET A 961 -25.42 5.51 -11.05
C MET A 961 -25.58 4.04 -10.65
N ARG A 962 -24.73 3.55 -9.73
CA ARG A 962 -24.85 2.17 -9.22
C ARG A 962 -26.09 1.96 -8.33
N TRP A 963 -26.79 3.03 -7.91
CA TRP A 963 -27.92 2.99 -6.96
C TRP A 963 -29.00 4.03 -7.34
N ASP A 964 -30.17 3.96 -6.69
CA ASP A 964 -31.41 4.70 -6.94
C ASP A 964 -31.27 6.20 -7.28
N LEU A 965 -32.27 6.80 -7.95
CA LEU A 965 -32.29 8.24 -8.21
C LEU A 965 -32.22 9.03 -6.90
N GLU A 966 -31.20 9.86 -6.77
CA GLU A 966 -30.91 10.59 -5.54
C GLU A 966 -31.98 11.64 -5.19
N GLU A 967 -32.14 11.90 -3.88
CA GLU A 967 -33.18 12.78 -3.32
C GLU A 967 -33.18 14.19 -3.93
N MET A 968 -32.01 14.76 -4.21
CA MET A 968 -31.88 16.10 -4.79
C MET A 968 -32.48 16.20 -6.18
N TRP A 969 -32.32 15.17 -7.03
CA TRP A 969 -32.99 15.14 -8.33
C TRP A 969 -34.50 15.01 -8.17
N ILE A 970 -34.98 14.18 -7.22
CA ILE A 970 -36.42 14.08 -6.93
C ILE A 970 -37.00 15.44 -6.54
N GLU A 971 -36.33 16.18 -5.67
CA GLU A 971 -36.75 17.54 -5.28
C GLU A 971 -36.70 18.52 -6.46
N ALA A 972 -35.65 18.48 -7.29
CA ALA A 972 -35.57 19.30 -8.49
C ALA A 972 -36.75 19.03 -9.44
N PHE A 973 -37.11 17.76 -9.68
CA PHE A 973 -38.27 17.40 -10.49
C PHE A 973 -39.61 17.86 -9.88
N LYS A 974 -39.76 17.89 -8.54
CA LYS A 974 -40.94 18.47 -7.89
C LYS A 974 -41.08 19.96 -8.17
N VAL A 975 -39.96 20.69 -8.17
CA VAL A 975 -39.92 22.12 -8.51
C VAL A 975 -40.28 22.31 -9.99
N LEU A 976 -39.64 21.57 -10.90
CA LEU A 976 -39.89 21.63 -12.34
C LEU A 976 -41.35 21.30 -12.69
N TYR A 977 -41.95 20.31 -12.03
CA TYR A 977 -43.35 19.92 -12.28
C TYR A 977 -44.37 20.93 -11.75
N ARG A 978 -44.06 21.64 -10.65
CA ARG A 978 -44.91 22.70 -10.09
C ARG A 978 -44.87 23.99 -10.91
N ASN A 979 -43.80 24.21 -11.67
CA ASN A 979 -43.66 25.40 -12.50
C ASN A 979 -44.51 25.28 -13.79
N PRO A 980 -45.45 26.21 -14.06
CA PRO A 980 -46.30 26.16 -15.26
C PRO A 980 -45.55 26.12 -16.59
N ALA A 981 -44.35 26.71 -16.67
CA ALA A 981 -43.56 26.77 -17.90
C ALA A 981 -42.99 25.40 -18.28
N THR A 982 -42.53 24.62 -17.29
CA THR A 982 -41.86 23.34 -17.51
C THR A 982 -42.75 22.13 -17.24
N LYS A 983 -43.94 22.30 -16.65
CA LYS A 983 -44.80 21.18 -16.21
C LYS A 983 -45.03 20.10 -17.28
N GLY A 984 -45.42 20.51 -18.49
CA GLY A 984 -45.75 19.57 -19.58
C GLY A 984 -44.54 18.78 -20.09
N GLU A 985 -43.41 19.46 -20.26
CA GLU A 985 -42.17 18.81 -20.68
C GLU A 985 -41.53 17.98 -19.55
N THR A 986 -41.69 18.41 -18.30
CA THR A 986 -41.29 17.63 -17.12
C THR A 986 -42.07 16.33 -17.02
N ASP A 987 -43.40 16.37 -17.21
CA ASP A 987 -44.23 15.16 -17.29
C ASP A 987 -43.73 14.24 -18.42
N THR A 988 -43.46 14.82 -19.60
CA THR A 988 -42.92 14.07 -20.73
C THR A 988 -41.58 13.40 -20.40
N LEU A 989 -40.64 14.14 -19.78
CA LEU A 989 -39.33 13.62 -19.40
C LEU A 989 -39.43 12.56 -18.30
N ILE A 990 -40.28 12.75 -17.28
CA ILE A 990 -40.54 11.75 -16.25
C ILE A 990 -41.06 10.46 -16.91
N ASN A 991 -42.01 10.58 -17.83
CA ASN A 991 -42.55 9.42 -18.54
C ASN A 991 -41.46 8.71 -19.37
N LEU A 992 -40.60 9.45 -20.07
CA LEU A 992 -39.47 8.87 -20.82
C LEU A 992 -38.44 8.20 -19.91
N LEU A 993 -38.05 8.85 -18.81
CA LEU A 993 -37.10 8.31 -17.83
C LEU A 993 -37.66 7.05 -17.15
N VAL A 994 -38.95 7.02 -16.83
CA VAL A 994 -39.63 5.84 -16.29
C VAL A 994 -39.71 4.73 -17.34
N LEU A 995 -40.06 5.06 -18.59
CA LEU A 995 -40.24 4.10 -19.69
C LEU A 995 -38.93 3.50 -20.21
N GLU A 996 -37.86 4.28 -20.25
CA GLU A 996 -36.57 3.85 -20.82
C GLU A 996 -35.55 3.53 -19.72
N GLY A 997 -35.53 4.32 -18.65
CA GLY A 997 -34.62 4.18 -17.54
C GLY A 997 -35.11 3.23 -16.43
N GLY A 998 -36.40 2.88 -16.43
CA GLY A 998 -37.01 1.89 -15.57
C GLY A 998 -37.11 2.28 -14.09
N GLN A 999 -36.98 1.28 -13.22
CA GLN A 999 -37.29 1.35 -11.79
C GLN A 999 -36.64 2.51 -11.02
N ARG A 1000 -35.38 2.84 -11.34
CA ARG A 1000 -34.64 3.90 -10.64
C ARG A 1000 -35.33 5.26 -10.73
N PHE A 1001 -36.16 5.51 -11.75
CA PHE A 1001 -36.87 6.77 -11.93
C PHE A 1001 -38.34 6.75 -11.43
N TRP A 1002 -38.82 5.63 -10.89
CA TRP A 1002 -40.20 5.56 -10.38
C TRP A 1002 -40.58 6.56 -9.28
N PRO A 1003 -39.67 6.95 -8.36
CA PRO A 1003 -39.99 8.02 -7.41
C PRO A 1003 -40.47 9.31 -8.10
N LEU A 1004 -40.02 9.58 -9.33
CA LEU A 1004 -40.51 10.71 -10.12
C LEU A 1004 -41.96 10.54 -10.58
N GLY A 1005 -42.40 9.31 -10.85
CA GLY A 1005 -43.79 9.02 -11.22
C GLY A 1005 -44.80 9.33 -10.10
N GLU A 1006 -44.36 9.39 -8.84
CA GLU A 1006 -45.22 9.80 -7.72
C GLU A 1006 -45.47 11.32 -7.71
N ILE A 1007 -44.57 12.12 -8.30
CA ILE A 1007 -44.72 13.58 -8.42
C ILE A 1007 -45.94 13.93 -9.29
N VAL A 1008 -46.12 13.18 -10.38
CA VAL A 1008 -47.24 13.33 -11.34
C VAL A 1008 -48.56 12.80 -10.75
N LYS A 1009 -48.51 11.80 -9.87
CA LYS A 1009 -49.71 11.17 -9.29
C LYS A 1009 -50.28 11.90 -8.05
N ASN A 1010 -49.43 12.60 -7.30
CA ASN A 1010 -49.79 13.24 -6.03
C ASN A 1010 -50.14 14.74 -6.14
N ASN A 1011 -50.16 15.32 -7.35
CA ASN A 1011 -50.58 16.71 -7.65
C ASN A 1011 -51.45 16.73 -8.91
#